data_AF-A0A8H4Y375-F1
#
_entry.id   AF-A0A8H4Y375-F1
#
_cell.length_a   1.000
_cell.length_b   1.000
_cell.length_c   1.000
_cell.angle_alpha   90.00
_cell.angle_beta   90.00
_cell.angle_gamma   90.00
#
_symmetry.space_group_name_H-M   'P 1'
#
loop_
_entity.id
_entity.type
_entity.pdbx_description
1 polymer ?
#
loop_
_entity_poly.entity_id
_entity_poly.type
_entity_poly.pdbx_seq_one_letter_code
_entity_poly.pdbx_strand_id
1 'polypeptide(L)'
;MSLHQQHDVMADTEEQIRTKVERVLEQTPFSVSTLTKLSGGTANFMYHAALKNPSNDYPDGVVIKQGEAYVALNPSFKIATSRCAVEQESLLRLANLPPAATPSVAISTPAIYQFHHDSNTQVQEYLPKAISLKDYTLKYYAAPTSPSLKSQCEQLGRGLGAWLRAFHGWSQEPMQAALRELFAGNNEMQGLKNMVNYQQLLQMVDRHPDILGDARDVLQGVCDLAAGELTDESTLYVIHGDFWTGNILLPDVPIREGTQTPVRIVDWEMAQLGVRPLDLGQVIAELWQLKLFKNIDAGEWLIQAFADGYGTVDHDFAYRTIIHVGVHLVCFGSQTPGWGTAEQQKDVVRAGKEVLAEDAPFRLRTDPTCRRLGALHKDTRSSKQLTTRRYLAGLSFGPSSSVLAQLLDESAHRHSEKKASSPFEPVIVHIDTDLSVTQGESLAQKLLNEYRGALPHATFECVPLADVLSVKSIDWSTLPFDASIVDQDSSARLRRMFDALPTITSRTDILRQLIRHLLLHKAQEHSCSALLLGHSTTALAALTLSEVANGRGFAVPLQVADGMTTVCTYEPTEDGAAQEISRFEFPVYYPLREIFRNELLQYIDLVPSLKGIVPIDQAAAAAGNSVVSHKDLSIEEVMTRYFDSVEEGYSGIVANVVRTTGKLERVPGNSFCGSCSMSLDAEGDSRWAGEIGDDAGDGPGAAGAGRLCYGLQHDIYRNKKLLNMRRAAFHRQTHDPGGSNAPMVLLR
;
A
#
# COMPACT_ATOMS: atom_id res chain seq x y z
N MET A 1 -13.80 48.06 -11.47
CA MET A 1 -13.79 49.13 -10.45
C MET A 1 -12.36 49.36 -10.01
N SER A 2 -11.98 50.60 -9.69
CA SER A 2 -10.66 50.86 -9.09
C SER A 2 -10.58 50.28 -7.67
N LEU A 3 -9.38 49.99 -7.16
CA LEU A 3 -9.17 49.49 -5.78
C LEU A 3 -9.77 50.43 -4.72
N HIS A 4 -9.76 51.74 -4.95
CA HIS A 4 -10.42 52.72 -4.07
C HIS A 4 -11.94 52.56 -4.06
N GLN A 5 -12.57 52.36 -5.23
CA GLN A 5 -14.02 52.14 -5.31
C GLN A 5 -14.45 50.81 -4.67
N GLN A 6 -13.62 49.77 -4.73
CA GLN A 6 -13.91 48.51 -4.03
C GLN A 6 -13.82 48.65 -2.51
N HIS A 7 -12.86 49.43 -2.01
CA HIS A 7 -12.69 49.68 -0.59
C HIS A 7 -13.84 50.51 0.00
N ASP A 8 -14.28 51.56 -0.71
CA ASP A 8 -15.42 52.39 -0.26
C ASP A 8 -16.74 51.60 -0.22
N VAL A 9 -17.00 50.73 -1.21
CA VAL A 9 -18.21 49.89 -1.25
C VAL A 9 -18.21 48.83 -0.14
N MET A 10 -17.04 48.26 0.20
CA MET A 10 -16.92 47.33 1.34
C MET A 10 -17.15 48.04 2.67
N ALA A 11 -16.58 49.23 2.87
CA ALA A 11 -16.78 50.02 4.09
C ALA A 11 -18.25 50.40 4.31
N ASP A 12 -18.95 50.81 3.24
CA ASP A 12 -20.39 51.11 3.29
C ASP A 12 -21.23 49.86 3.61
N THR A 13 -20.86 48.71 3.03
CA THR A 13 -21.52 47.42 3.33
C THR A 13 -21.34 47.02 4.80
N GLU A 14 -20.14 47.14 5.36
CA GLU A 14 -19.87 46.78 6.75
C GLU A 14 -20.64 47.66 7.74
N GLU A 15 -20.75 48.95 7.47
CA GLU A 15 -21.53 49.91 8.26
C GLU A 15 -23.03 49.61 8.21
N GLN A 16 -23.55 49.27 7.02
CA GLN A 16 -24.94 48.85 6.84
C GLN A 16 -25.27 47.58 7.63
N ILE A 17 -24.38 46.58 7.59
CA ILE A 17 -24.55 45.33 8.34
C ILE A 17 -24.46 45.59 9.85
N ARG A 18 -23.53 46.44 10.31
CA ARG A 18 -23.45 46.84 11.72
C ARG A 18 -24.75 47.48 12.20
N THR A 19 -25.27 48.43 11.43
CA THR A 19 -26.54 49.12 11.72
C THR A 19 -27.73 48.16 11.74
N LYS A 20 -27.75 47.18 10.81
CA LYS A 20 -28.77 46.13 10.78
C LYS A 20 -28.73 45.30 12.07
N VAL A 21 -27.55 44.86 12.49
CA VAL A 21 -27.38 44.07 13.73
C VAL A 21 -27.82 44.86 14.96
N GLU A 22 -27.39 46.12 15.10
CA GLU A 22 -27.79 46.98 16.22
C GLU A 22 -29.31 47.11 16.33
N ARG A 23 -29.99 47.32 15.19
CA ARG A 23 -31.46 47.43 15.14
C ARG A 23 -32.15 46.12 15.54
N VAL A 24 -31.64 44.98 15.09
CA VAL A 24 -32.20 43.66 15.45
C VAL A 24 -32.09 43.43 16.96
N LEU A 25 -30.99 43.84 17.58
CA LEU A 25 -30.70 43.59 18.98
C LEU A 25 -31.31 44.62 19.96
N GLU A 26 -31.67 45.82 19.49
CA GLU A 26 -32.07 46.95 20.34
C GLU A 26 -33.21 46.64 21.32
N GLN A 27 -34.20 45.85 20.90
CA GLN A 27 -35.37 45.47 21.70
C GLN A 27 -35.24 44.10 22.37
N THR A 28 -34.03 43.53 22.39
CA THR A 28 -33.74 42.23 23.00
C THR A 28 -32.93 42.41 24.29
N PRO A 29 -32.81 41.37 25.14
CA PRO A 29 -31.85 41.37 26.25
C PRO A 29 -30.40 41.61 25.82
N PHE A 30 -30.09 41.41 24.53
CA PHE A 30 -28.76 41.58 23.95
C PHE A 30 -28.54 42.96 23.31
N SER A 31 -29.32 43.98 23.71
CA SER A 31 -29.09 45.36 23.28
C SER A 31 -27.63 45.79 23.56
N VAL A 32 -26.96 46.30 22.52
CA VAL A 32 -25.51 46.50 22.53
C VAL A 32 -25.12 47.90 22.97
N SER A 33 -24.09 48.01 23.81
CA SER A 33 -23.40 49.27 24.13
C SER A 33 -22.29 49.55 23.14
N THR A 34 -21.52 48.52 22.78
CA THR A 34 -20.54 48.56 21.70
C THR A 34 -20.58 47.27 20.89
N LEU A 35 -20.31 47.39 19.59
CA LEU A 35 -20.25 46.27 18.66
C LEU A 35 -18.90 46.29 17.95
N THR A 36 -18.00 45.40 18.36
CA THR A 36 -16.62 45.34 17.86
C THR A 36 -16.51 44.22 16.84
N LYS A 37 -16.04 44.51 15.63
CA LYS A 37 -15.81 43.46 14.63
C LYS A 37 -14.75 42.48 15.12
N LEU A 38 -15.02 41.18 15.00
CA LEU A 38 -14.06 40.14 15.32
C LEU A 38 -13.25 39.76 14.07
N SER A 39 -11.99 39.36 14.29
CA SER A 39 -11.19 38.70 13.26
C SER A 39 -11.66 37.26 13.07
N GLY A 40 -11.70 36.80 11.82
CA GLY A 40 -12.26 35.50 11.45
C GLY A 40 -13.69 35.61 10.89
N GLY A 41 -14.19 34.49 10.35
CA GLY A 41 -15.48 34.45 9.63
C GLY A 41 -15.33 34.80 8.15
N THR A 42 -15.24 33.78 7.30
CA THR A 42 -15.16 33.97 5.84
C THR A 42 -16.54 34.31 5.26
N ALA A 43 -17.56 33.52 5.62
CA ALA A 43 -18.90 33.63 5.06
C ALA A 43 -19.80 34.63 5.78
N ASN A 44 -19.62 34.83 7.09
CA ASN A 44 -20.51 35.64 7.94
C ASN A 44 -19.78 36.82 8.58
N PHE A 45 -20.53 37.88 8.89
CA PHE A 45 -20.02 39.02 9.65
C PHE A 45 -20.03 38.67 11.14
N MET A 46 -18.86 38.79 11.79
CA MET A 46 -18.66 38.40 13.19
C MET A 46 -18.40 39.62 14.06
N TYR A 47 -19.07 39.71 15.20
CA TYR A 47 -18.91 40.80 16.16
C TYR A 47 -18.87 40.28 17.60
N HIS A 48 -18.11 40.98 18.43
CA HIS A 48 -18.23 40.96 19.89
C HIS A 48 -19.16 42.10 20.30
N ALA A 49 -20.25 41.75 20.96
CA ALA A 49 -21.22 42.68 21.49
C ALA A 49 -21.01 42.84 23.00
N ALA A 50 -20.53 44.01 23.42
CA ALA A 50 -20.67 44.43 24.81
C ALA A 50 -22.13 44.87 25.01
N LEU A 51 -22.79 44.34 26.03
CA LEU A 51 -24.20 44.62 26.27
C LEU A 51 -24.40 45.89 27.08
N LYS A 52 -25.55 46.56 26.92
CA LYS A 52 -25.96 47.67 27.79
C LYS A 52 -26.21 47.19 29.23
N ASN A 53 -26.78 46.00 29.36
CA ASN A 53 -27.14 45.38 30.63
C ASN A 53 -26.58 43.94 30.68
N PRO A 54 -25.29 43.75 31.00
CA PRO A 54 -24.71 42.40 31.11
C PRO A 54 -25.35 41.61 32.26
N SER A 55 -25.56 40.31 32.06
CA SER A 55 -26.02 39.37 33.11
C SER A 55 -24.85 38.55 33.65
N ASN A 56 -25.08 37.77 34.72
CA ASN A 56 -24.10 36.81 35.22
C ASN A 56 -23.80 35.67 34.23
N ASP A 57 -24.70 35.41 33.27
CA ASP A 57 -24.55 34.33 32.29
C ASP A 57 -23.61 34.73 31.13
N TYR A 58 -23.49 36.04 30.87
CA TYR A 58 -22.64 36.59 29.80
C TYR A 58 -21.98 37.91 30.26
N PRO A 59 -21.13 37.86 31.30
CA PRO A 59 -20.55 39.06 31.93
C PRO A 59 -19.64 39.84 30.98
N ASP A 60 -18.97 39.13 30.06
CA ASP A 60 -18.07 39.71 29.06
C ASP A 60 -18.77 40.01 27.71
N GLY A 61 -20.10 39.91 27.65
CA GLY A 61 -20.88 40.08 26.43
C GLY A 61 -21.06 38.79 25.63
N VAL A 62 -21.40 38.93 24.35
CA VAL A 62 -21.81 37.82 23.46
C VAL A 62 -21.17 37.95 22.08
N VAL A 63 -21.12 36.84 21.34
CA VAL A 63 -20.75 36.84 19.92
C VAL A 63 -22.01 36.98 19.08
N ILE A 64 -21.96 37.88 18.12
CA ILE A 64 -22.99 38.04 17.10
C ILE A 64 -22.45 37.55 15.77
N LYS A 65 -23.17 36.61 15.14
CA LYS A 65 -22.89 36.10 13.80
C LYS A 65 -24.04 36.51 12.88
N GLN A 66 -23.74 37.33 11.88
CA GLN A 66 -24.72 37.86 10.95
C GLN A 66 -24.50 37.22 9.57
N GLY A 67 -25.49 36.42 9.16
CA GLY A 67 -25.48 35.72 7.88
C GLY A 67 -26.16 36.50 6.76
N GLU A 68 -25.52 36.50 5.59
CA GLU A 68 -26.09 37.03 4.35
C GLU A 68 -26.09 35.98 3.24
N ALA A 69 -26.83 36.24 2.16
CA ALA A 69 -26.91 35.39 0.97
C ALA A 69 -25.64 35.46 0.08
N TYR A 70 -24.52 35.89 0.68
CA TYR A 70 -23.21 36.03 0.07
C TYR A 70 -22.12 35.90 1.13
N VAL A 71 -20.89 35.60 0.68
CA VAL A 71 -19.72 35.48 1.54
C VAL A 71 -19.27 36.86 2.00
N ALA A 72 -19.14 37.09 3.31
CA ALA A 72 -18.77 38.39 3.88
C ALA A 72 -17.44 38.96 3.30
N LEU A 73 -16.41 38.11 3.13
CA LEU A 73 -15.14 38.52 2.53
C LEU A 73 -15.17 38.65 1.01
N ASN A 74 -16.19 38.11 0.35
CA ASN A 74 -16.36 38.21 -1.10
C ASN A 74 -17.87 38.31 -1.46
N PRO A 75 -18.48 39.51 -1.36
CA PRO A 75 -19.92 39.68 -1.58
C PRO A 75 -20.44 39.29 -2.99
N SER A 76 -19.53 39.09 -3.95
CA SER A 76 -19.85 38.58 -5.29
C SER A 76 -20.16 37.07 -5.29
N PHE A 77 -19.63 36.32 -4.31
CA PHE A 77 -19.87 34.90 -4.17
C PHE A 77 -21.17 34.68 -3.39
N LYS A 78 -22.20 34.14 -4.07
CA LYS A 78 -23.49 33.81 -3.47
C LYS A 78 -23.43 32.49 -2.73
N ILE A 79 -24.07 32.42 -1.57
CA ILE A 79 -24.15 31.23 -0.74
C ILE A 79 -25.47 31.25 0.04
N ALA A 80 -26.16 30.12 0.14
CA ALA A 80 -27.47 30.07 0.79
C ALA A 80 -27.41 30.38 2.29
N THR A 81 -28.41 31.11 2.78
CA THR A 81 -28.57 31.44 4.22
C THR A 81 -29.11 30.27 5.05
N SER A 82 -29.56 29.18 4.41
CA SER A 82 -29.97 27.94 5.11
C SER A 82 -28.86 27.42 6.04
N ARG A 83 -27.59 27.62 5.66
CA ARG A 83 -26.42 27.29 6.49
C ARG A 83 -26.46 27.92 7.89
N CYS A 84 -27.04 29.11 8.03
CA CYS A 84 -27.14 29.81 9.31
C CYS A 84 -28.13 29.13 10.25
N ALA A 85 -29.25 28.63 9.71
CA ALA A 85 -30.21 27.84 10.47
C ALA A 85 -29.64 26.46 10.85
N VAL A 86 -28.86 25.84 9.96
CA VAL A 86 -28.15 24.58 10.25
C VAL A 86 -27.21 24.76 11.44
N GLU A 87 -26.39 25.81 11.46
CA GLU A 87 -25.48 26.09 12.58
C GLU A 87 -26.23 26.29 13.90
N GLN A 88 -27.27 27.11 13.90
CA GLN A 88 -28.06 27.37 15.10
C GLN A 88 -28.68 26.08 15.67
N GLU A 89 -29.30 25.28 14.81
CA GLU A 89 -29.94 24.03 15.22
C GLU A 89 -28.89 22.97 15.63
N SER A 90 -27.71 22.99 15.01
CA SER A 90 -26.56 22.18 15.42
C SER A 90 -26.16 22.50 16.86
N LEU A 91 -25.94 23.77 17.19
CA LEU A 91 -25.53 24.19 18.53
C LEU A 91 -26.59 23.88 19.60
N LEU A 92 -27.89 24.03 19.28
CA LEU A 92 -28.96 23.62 20.19
C LEU A 92 -28.90 22.13 20.53
N ARG A 93 -28.67 21.28 19.53
CA ARG A 93 -28.62 19.82 19.71
C ARG A 93 -27.34 19.38 20.41
N LEU A 94 -26.21 19.97 20.03
CA LEU A 94 -24.88 19.69 20.58
C LEU A 94 -24.72 20.13 22.03
N ALA A 95 -25.60 20.99 22.54
CA ALA A 95 -25.65 21.29 23.98
C ALA A 95 -25.85 20.03 24.85
N ASN A 96 -26.40 18.95 24.29
CA ASN A 96 -26.57 17.66 24.97
C ASN A 96 -25.36 16.71 24.84
N LEU A 97 -24.37 17.04 24.01
CA LEU A 97 -23.14 16.26 23.88
C LEU A 97 -22.23 16.55 25.09
N PRO A 98 -21.85 15.54 25.88
CA PRO A 98 -20.96 15.76 27.02
C PRO A 98 -19.61 16.36 26.60
N PRO A 99 -19.07 17.34 27.35
CA PRO A 99 -17.73 17.85 27.12
C PRO A 99 -16.67 16.75 27.25
N ALA A 100 -15.62 16.82 26.44
CA ALA A 100 -14.43 16.01 26.65
C ALA A 100 -13.44 16.79 27.49
N ALA A 101 -12.83 16.15 28.48
CA ALA A 101 -11.85 16.79 29.36
C ALA A 101 -10.58 15.95 29.48
N THR A 102 -9.46 16.64 29.52
CA THR A 102 -8.18 16.12 30.00
C THR A 102 -7.75 16.96 31.19
N PRO A 103 -6.76 16.57 32.02
CA PRO A 103 -6.27 17.40 33.13
C PRO A 103 -6.02 18.88 32.82
N SER A 104 -5.72 19.25 31.57
CA SER A 104 -5.36 20.62 31.18
C SER A 104 -6.41 21.36 30.34
N VAL A 105 -7.34 20.66 29.67
CA VAL A 105 -8.30 21.28 28.74
C VAL A 105 -9.70 20.69 28.86
N ALA A 106 -10.72 21.50 28.61
CA ALA A 106 -12.13 21.09 28.53
C ALA A 106 -12.74 21.55 27.19
N ILE A 107 -13.18 20.61 26.37
CA ILE A 107 -13.62 20.84 24.98
C ILE A 107 -15.13 20.63 24.89
N SER A 108 -15.82 21.64 24.35
CA SER A 108 -17.27 21.63 24.11
C SER A 108 -17.62 22.54 22.92
N THR A 109 -18.90 22.62 22.57
CA THR A 109 -19.41 23.67 21.66
C THR A 109 -19.80 24.93 22.44
N PRO A 110 -19.89 26.10 21.78
CA PRO A 110 -20.49 27.29 22.35
C PRO A 110 -21.97 27.08 22.70
N ALA A 111 -22.44 27.73 23.76
CA ALA A 111 -23.87 27.88 23.99
C ALA A 111 -24.50 28.84 22.96
N ILE A 112 -25.71 28.51 22.50
CA ILE A 112 -26.54 29.38 21.68
C ILE A 112 -27.59 30.07 22.57
N TYR A 113 -27.73 31.38 22.41
CA TYR A 113 -28.65 32.18 23.24
C TYR A 113 -29.91 32.62 22.48
N GLN A 114 -29.74 33.09 21.25
CA GLN A 114 -30.87 33.56 20.43
C GLN A 114 -30.54 33.48 18.94
N PHE A 115 -31.56 33.28 18.11
CA PHE A 115 -31.46 33.37 16.67
C PHE A 115 -32.67 34.08 16.07
N HIS A 116 -32.40 35.06 15.21
CA HIS A 116 -33.41 35.84 14.52
C HIS A 116 -33.55 35.33 13.08
N HIS A 117 -34.57 34.51 12.81
CA HIS A 117 -34.77 33.89 11.50
C HIS A 117 -34.92 34.89 10.35
N ASP A 118 -35.60 36.02 10.57
CA ASP A 118 -35.83 37.03 9.52
C ASP A 118 -34.54 37.71 9.05
N SER A 119 -33.58 37.87 9.95
CA SER A 119 -32.32 38.57 9.68
C SER A 119 -31.12 37.63 9.56
N ASN A 120 -31.24 36.35 9.93
CA ASN A 120 -30.13 35.41 10.13
C ASN A 120 -29.07 35.94 11.12
N THR A 121 -29.54 36.55 12.21
CA THR A 121 -28.67 37.07 13.28
C THR A 121 -28.64 36.06 14.42
N GLN A 122 -27.46 35.49 14.67
CA GLN A 122 -27.19 34.54 15.74
C GLN A 122 -26.50 35.23 16.92
N VAL A 123 -26.95 34.93 18.14
CA VAL A 123 -26.35 35.36 19.41
C VAL A 123 -25.87 34.13 20.17
N GLN A 124 -24.57 34.05 20.47
CA GLN A 124 -23.95 32.88 21.08
C GLN A 124 -22.91 33.25 22.17
N GLU A 125 -22.45 32.24 22.91
CA GLU A 125 -21.39 32.34 23.92
C GLU A 125 -20.14 33.02 23.35
N TYR A 126 -19.63 33.99 24.11
CA TYR A 126 -18.35 34.61 23.87
C TYR A 126 -17.29 33.96 24.75
N LEU A 127 -16.25 33.43 24.12
CA LEU A 127 -15.04 32.97 24.81
C LEU A 127 -14.06 34.15 24.92
N PRO A 128 -13.79 34.68 26.13
CA PRO A 128 -12.99 35.90 26.28
C PRO A 128 -11.56 35.72 25.77
N LYS A 129 -11.09 36.69 24.97
CA LYS A 129 -9.72 36.72 24.41
C LYS A 129 -9.37 35.42 23.66
N ALA A 130 -10.34 34.84 22.97
CA ALA A 130 -10.11 33.64 22.18
C ALA A 130 -9.23 33.94 20.95
N ILE A 131 -8.34 33.01 20.64
CA ILE A 131 -7.63 32.91 19.37
C ILE A 131 -7.87 31.52 18.77
N SER A 132 -7.64 31.37 17.47
CA SER A 132 -7.72 30.07 16.82
C SER A 132 -6.58 29.16 17.28
N LEU A 133 -6.76 27.84 17.21
CA LEU A 133 -5.67 26.88 17.47
C LEU A 133 -4.50 27.12 16.51
N LYS A 134 -4.79 27.56 15.29
CA LYS A 134 -3.77 27.96 14.31
C LYS A 134 -2.89 29.10 14.85
N ASP A 135 -3.49 30.17 15.34
CA ASP A 135 -2.76 31.31 15.90
C ASP A 135 -2.10 30.98 17.25
N TYR A 136 -2.77 30.17 18.06
CA TYR A 136 -2.26 29.71 19.36
C TYR A 136 -0.96 28.91 19.19
N THR A 137 -0.94 27.94 18.28
CA THR A 137 0.25 27.12 18.03
C THR A 137 1.41 27.96 17.48
N LEU A 138 1.14 28.91 16.58
CA LEU A 138 2.15 29.86 16.08
C LEU A 138 2.74 30.74 17.19
N LYS A 139 1.90 31.18 18.13
CA LYS A 139 2.31 32.07 19.22
C LYS A 139 3.06 31.36 20.34
N TYR A 140 2.58 30.19 20.77
CA TYR A 140 3.05 29.53 21.99
C TYR A 140 4.02 28.37 21.74
N TYR A 141 4.04 27.78 20.53
CA TYR A 141 4.88 26.61 20.20
C TYR A 141 5.97 26.91 19.16
N ALA A 142 6.31 28.19 18.97
CA ALA A 142 7.27 28.68 17.98
C ALA A 142 8.57 27.84 17.91
N ALA A 143 9.12 27.75 16.71
CA ALA A 143 10.36 27.00 16.44
C ALA A 143 11.61 27.76 16.95
N PRO A 144 12.62 27.07 17.48
CA PRO A 144 12.63 25.63 17.79
C PRO A 144 11.69 25.31 18.97
N THR A 145 10.85 24.30 18.79
CA THR A 145 9.82 23.96 19.79
C THR A 145 10.46 23.28 20.99
N SER A 146 10.26 23.83 22.19
CA SER A 146 10.84 23.25 23.41
C SER A 146 10.16 21.91 23.77
N PRO A 147 10.91 20.83 24.08
CA PRO A 147 10.35 19.55 24.49
C PRO A 147 9.49 19.62 25.77
N SER A 148 9.67 20.63 26.62
CA SER A 148 8.84 20.84 27.82
C SER A 148 7.37 21.12 27.46
N LEU A 149 7.09 21.57 26.23
CA LEU A 149 5.76 21.86 25.71
C LEU A 149 5.04 20.58 25.22
N LYS A 150 5.70 19.42 25.21
CA LYS A 150 5.11 18.19 24.67
C LYS A 150 3.90 17.72 25.49
N SER A 151 3.99 17.74 26.81
CA SER A 151 2.88 17.31 27.69
C SER A 151 1.58 18.09 27.43
N GLN A 152 1.65 19.43 27.30
CA GLN A 152 0.46 20.21 26.99
C GLN A 152 -0.09 19.94 25.57
N CYS A 153 0.77 19.66 24.59
CA CYS A 153 0.35 19.25 23.25
C CYS A 153 -0.38 17.91 23.32
N GLU A 154 0.12 16.96 24.11
CA GLU A 154 -0.51 15.67 24.33
C GLU A 154 -1.89 15.80 24.99
N GLN A 155 -2.02 16.65 26.00
CA GLN A 155 -3.29 16.90 26.69
C GLN A 155 -4.33 17.57 25.77
N LEU A 156 -3.91 18.54 24.95
CA LEU A 156 -4.79 19.20 23.99
C LEU A 156 -5.20 18.26 22.85
N GLY A 157 -4.22 17.61 22.22
CA GLY A 157 -4.43 16.68 21.11
C GLY A 157 -5.35 15.53 21.52
N ARG A 158 -5.07 14.86 22.64
CA ARG A 158 -5.93 13.76 23.15
C ARG A 158 -7.35 14.22 23.43
N GLY A 159 -7.50 15.41 24.01
CA GLY A 159 -8.81 16.00 24.25
C GLY A 159 -9.59 16.20 22.95
N LEU A 160 -8.97 16.79 21.93
CA LEU A 160 -9.60 17.05 20.63
C LEU A 160 -10.00 15.76 19.92
N GLY A 161 -9.11 14.76 19.92
CA GLY A 161 -9.40 13.45 19.36
C GLY A 161 -10.54 12.75 20.07
N ALA A 162 -10.53 12.76 21.41
CA ALA A 162 -11.58 12.15 22.23
C ALA A 162 -12.94 12.83 22.02
N TRP A 163 -12.96 14.16 21.94
CA TRP A 163 -14.18 14.92 21.66
C TRP A 163 -14.73 14.58 20.27
N LEU A 164 -13.89 14.55 19.23
CA LEU A 164 -14.34 14.26 17.87
C LEU A 164 -14.88 12.83 17.76
N ARG A 165 -14.21 11.85 18.40
CA ARG A 165 -14.74 10.49 18.49
C ARG A 165 -16.09 10.44 19.21
N ALA A 166 -16.22 11.16 20.33
CA ALA A 166 -17.47 11.22 21.08
C ALA A 166 -18.59 11.80 20.21
N PHE A 167 -18.35 12.90 19.50
CA PHE A 167 -19.28 13.48 18.54
C PHE A 167 -19.67 12.50 17.42
N HIS A 168 -18.69 11.86 16.79
CA HIS A 168 -18.92 10.86 15.74
C HIS A 168 -19.69 9.62 16.22
N GLY A 169 -19.54 9.22 17.49
CA GLY A 169 -20.29 8.10 18.07
C GLY A 169 -21.70 8.51 18.50
N TRP A 170 -21.78 9.57 19.30
CA TRP A 170 -23.01 10.10 19.87
C TRP A 170 -24.03 10.49 18.79
N SER A 171 -23.58 11.12 17.71
CA SER A 171 -24.45 11.51 16.58
C SER A 171 -25.10 10.34 15.84
N GLN A 172 -24.65 9.10 16.06
CA GLN A 172 -25.21 7.89 15.45
C GLN A 172 -26.24 7.19 16.35
N GLU A 173 -26.40 7.65 17.60
CA GLU A 173 -27.40 7.07 18.48
C GLU A 173 -28.81 7.35 17.94
N PRO A 174 -29.77 6.39 18.07
CA PRO A 174 -31.13 6.59 17.57
C PRO A 174 -31.82 7.84 18.11
N MET A 175 -31.45 8.29 19.32
CA MET A 175 -31.97 9.53 19.92
C MET A 175 -31.56 10.79 19.16
N GLN A 176 -30.49 10.73 18.35
CA GLN A 176 -29.99 11.84 17.55
C GLN A 176 -30.47 11.80 16.09
N ALA A 177 -31.51 11.01 15.76
CA ALA A 177 -32.04 10.90 14.40
C ALA A 177 -32.38 12.27 13.76
N ALA A 178 -32.90 13.21 14.55
CA ALA A 178 -33.23 14.55 14.06
C ALA A 178 -31.99 15.42 13.78
N LEU A 179 -30.84 15.17 14.43
CA LEU A 179 -29.56 15.79 14.06
C LEU A 179 -29.09 15.26 12.69
N ARG A 180 -29.23 13.94 12.47
CA ARG A 180 -28.90 13.33 11.19
C ARG A 180 -29.77 13.90 10.06
N GLU A 181 -31.07 14.03 10.28
CA GLU A 181 -32.00 14.61 9.30
C GLU A 181 -31.66 16.07 8.96
N LEU A 182 -31.33 16.89 9.97
CA LEU A 182 -30.85 18.25 9.77
C LEU A 182 -29.64 18.30 8.82
N PHE A 183 -28.67 17.41 9.04
CA PHE A 183 -27.41 17.41 8.29
C PHE A 183 -27.59 16.80 6.89
N ALA A 184 -28.54 15.88 6.72
CA ALA A 184 -28.97 15.39 5.41
C ALA A 184 -29.61 16.50 4.57
N GLY A 185 -30.21 17.50 5.22
CA GLY A 185 -30.75 18.69 4.56
C GLY A 185 -29.70 19.67 4.04
N ASN A 186 -28.43 19.57 4.47
CA ASN A 186 -27.37 20.54 4.13
C ASN A 186 -26.60 20.20 2.82
N ASN A 187 -27.33 19.73 1.80
CA ASN A 187 -26.74 19.22 0.55
C ASN A 187 -25.96 20.26 -0.26
N GLU A 188 -26.32 21.54 -0.16
CA GLU A 188 -25.59 22.62 -0.83
C GLU A 188 -24.17 22.75 -0.28
N MET A 189 -24.01 22.67 1.05
CA MET A 189 -22.69 22.72 1.69
C MET A 189 -21.90 21.42 1.45
N GLN A 190 -22.59 20.27 1.35
CA GLN A 190 -21.99 19.01 0.93
C GLN A 190 -21.41 19.07 -0.48
N GLY A 191 -22.19 19.59 -1.43
CA GLY A 191 -21.72 19.83 -2.80
C GLY A 191 -20.56 20.82 -2.85
N LEU A 192 -20.66 21.94 -2.12
CA LEU A 192 -19.60 22.94 -2.03
C LEU A 192 -18.31 22.34 -1.45
N LYS A 193 -18.38 21.61 -0.34
CA LYS A 193 -17.21 20.98 0.30
C LYS A 193 -16.57 19.94 -0.62
N ASN A 194 -17.37 19.15 -1.34
CA ASN A 194 -16.84 18.19 -2.33
C ASN A 194 -16.13 18.92 -3.48
N MET A 195 -16.73 19.98 -4.01
CA MET A 195 -16.16 20.78 -5.10
C MET A 195 -14.80 21.40 -4.72
N VAL A 196 -14.72 22.09 -3.58
CA VAL A 196 -13.49 22.80 -3.17
C VAL A 196 -12.36 21.86 -2.73
N ASN A 197 -12.67 20.65 -2.25
CA ASN A 197 -11.63 19.68 -1.88
C ASN A 197 -11.21 18.81 -3.05
N TYR A 198 -12.17 18.16 -3.72
CA TYR A 198 -11.87 17.08 -4.64
C TYR A 198 -11.88 17.55 -6.09
N GLN A 199 -12.92 18.26 -6.54
CA GLN A 199 -12.95 18.74 -7.93
C GLN A 199 -11.84 19.77 -8.21
N GLN A 200 -11.42 20.51 -7.19
CA GLN A 200 -10.28 21.42 -7.26
C GLN A 200 -8.94 20.71 -7.50
N LEU A 201 -8.78 19.43 -7.14
CA LEU A 201 -7.52 18.68 -7.33
C LEU A 201 -7.06 18.69 -8.79
N LEU A 202 -8.00 18.48 -9.72
CA LEU A 202 -7.68 18.47 -11.15
C LEU A 202 -7.24 19.85 -11.64
N GLN A 203 -7.79 20.93 -11.07
CA GLN A 203 -7.33 22.28 -11.34
C GLN A 203 -5.92 22.51 -10.78
N MET A 204 -5.59 21.89 -9.65
CA MET A 204 -4.23 21.95 -9.09
C MET A 204 -3.21 21.23 -9.97
N VAL A 205 -3.60 20.15 -10.67
CA VAL A 205 -2.75 19.50 -11.69
C VAL A 205 -2.37 20.48 -12.79
N ASP A 206 -3.34 21.26 -13.28
CA ASP A 206 -3.10 22.23 -14.34
C ASP A 206 -2.25 23.43 -13.86
N ARG A 207 -2.29 23.77 -12.55
CA ARG A 207 -1.46 24.82 -11.94
C ARG A 207 -0.03 24.38 -11.64
N HIS A 208 0.17 23.10 -11.32
CA HIS A 208 1.48 22.52 -10.99
C HIS A 208 1.77 21.28 -11.84
N PRO A 209 1.81 21.41 -13.19
CA PRO A 209 1.99 20.26 -14.09
C PRO A 209 3.37 19.60 -13.91
N ASP A 210 4.37 20.34 -13.45
CA ASP A 210 5.71 19.86 -13.12
C ASP A 210 5.76 18.98 -11.86
N ILE A 211 4.82 19.17 -10.93
CA ILE A 211 4.75 18.39 -9.69
C ILE A 211 3.71 17.28 -9.82
N LEU A 212 2.49 17.61 -10.24
CA LEU A 212 1.32 16.73 -10.19
C LEU A 212 0.98 16.03 -11.52
N GLY A 213 1.63 16.41 -12.62
CA GLY A 213 1.24 15.98 -13.97
C GLY A 213 1.28 14.47 -14.19
N ASP A 214 2.27 13.78 -13.61
CA ASP A 214 2.44 12.32 -13.62
C ASP A 214 1.47 11.58 -12.68
N ALA A 215 0.84 12.28 -11.73
CA ALA A 215 -0.13 11.71 -10.78
C ALA A 215 -1.60 11.95 -11.21
N ARG A 216 -1.85 12.52 -12.40
CA ARG A 216 -3.20 12.92 -12.85
C ARG A 216 -4.24 11.81 -12.73
N ASP A 217 -3.92 10.60 -13.17
CA ASP A 217 -4.87 9.47 -13.15
C ASP A 217 -5.20 9.03 -11.71
N VAL A 218 -4.22 9.09 -10.80
CA VAL A 218 -4.42 8.80 -9.37
C VAL A 218 -5.33 9.85 -8.74
N LEU A 219 -5.07 11.13 -9.02
CA LEU A 219 -5.87 12.24 -8.51
C LEU A 219 -7.30 12.23 -9.06
N GLN A 220 -7.49 11.83 -10.32
CA GLN A 220 -8.83 11.57 -10.88
C GLN A 220 -9.53 10.43 -10.11
N GLY A 221 -8.83 9.33 -9.83
CA GLY A 221 -9.38 8.25 -9.02
C GLY A 221 -9.79 8.67 -7.61
N VAL A 222 -9.06 9.60 -6.99
CA VAL A 222 -9.43 10.21 -5.70
C VAL A 222 -10.70 11.06 -5.82
N CYS A 223 -10.85 11.81 -6.92
CA CYS A 223 -12.08 12.56 -7.20
C CYS A 223 -13.28 11.63 -7.37
N ASP A 224 -13.11 10.56 -8.14
CA ASP A 224 -14.16 9.58 -8.44
C ASP A 224 -14.57 8.81 -7.17
N LEU A 225 -13.61 8.45 -6.31
CA LEU A 225 -13.86 7.85 -5.00
C LEU A 225 -14.75 8.77 -4.15
N ALA A 226 -14.34 10.03 -3.98
CA ALA A 226 -15.06 10.99 -3.14
C ALA A 226 -16.46 11.31 -3.68
N ALA A 227 -16.64 11.33 -5.00
CA ALA A 227 -17.95 11.48 -5.63
C ALA A 227 -18.82 10.23 -5.42
N GLY A 228 -18.24 9.04 -5.55
CA GLY A 228 -18.93 7.75 -5.35
C GLY A 228 -19.45 7.57 -3.93
N GLU A 229 -18.68 7.99 -2.92
CA GLU A 229 -19.08 7.94 -1.51
C GLU A 229 -20.39 8.69 -1.23
N LEU A 230 -20.67 9.77 -1.95
CA LEU A 230 -21.87 10.58 -1.75
C LEU A 230 -23.13 9.99 -2.39
N THR A 231 -23.01 8.91 -3.18
CA THR A 231 -24.16 8.32 -3.90
C THR A 231 -25.08 7.50 -3.00
N ASP A 232 -24.57 6.96 -1.89
CA ASP A 232 -25.32 6.16 -0.93
C ASP A 232 -25.34 6.84 0.45
N GLU A 233 -26.37 7.67 0.68
CA GLU A 233 -26.59 8.38 1.94
C GLU A 233 -26.64 7.44 3.16
N SER A 234 -27.04 6.18 2.98
CA SER A 234 -27.14 5.21 4.09
C SER A 234 -25.77 4.85 4.69
N THR A 235 -24.70 5.06 3.92
CA THR A 235 -23.31 4.84 4.34
C THR A 235 -22.64 6.09 4.90
N LEU A 236 -23.32 7.24 4.84
CA LEU A 236 -22.80 8.51 5.33
C LEU A 236 -23.08 8.72 6.82
N TYR A 237 -22.23 9.51 7.45
CA TYR A 237 -22.24 9.84 8.87
C TYR A 237 -22.40 11.33 9.08
N VAL A 238 -22.87 11.70 10.27
CA VAL A 238 -22.87 13.09 10.73
C VAL A 238 -21.41 13.52 10.97
N ILE A 239 -20.96 14.55 10.26
CA ILE A 239 -19.62 15.14 10.38
C ILE A 239 -19.73 16.66 10.57
N HIS A 240 -18.70 17.28 11.14
CA HIS A 240 -18.60 18.72 11.24
C HIS A 240 -18.39 19.36 9.85
N GLY A 241 -17.69 18.67 8.94
CA GLY A 241 -17.54 19.09 7.54
C GLY A 241 -16.59 20.27 7.32
N ASP A 242 -16.12 20.91 8.39
CA ASP A 242 -15.07 21.92 8.38
C ASP A 242 -14.30 21.91 9.71
N PHE A 243 -13.88 20.73 10.15
CA PHE A 243 -13.12 20.56 11.40
C PHE A 243 -11.64 20.88 11.16
N TRP A 244 -11.25 22.14 11.40
CA TRP A 244 -9.88 22.60 11.19
C TRP A 244 -9.40 23.55 12.28
N THR A 245 -8.10 23.83 12.32
CA THR A 245 -7.46 24.61 13.40
C THR A 245 -7.98 26.04 13.53
N GLY A 246 -8.61 26.60 12.50
CA GLY A 246 -9.29 27.90 12.55
C GLY A 246 -10.61 27.88 13.33
N ASN A 247 -11.30 26.73 13.36
CA ASN A 247 -12.61 26.53 13.99
C ASN A 247 -12.50 25.93 15.41
N ILE A 248 -11.29 25.89 15.95
CA ILE A 248 -10.99 25.46 17.32
C ILE A 248 -10.49 26.69 18.08
N LEU A 249 -11.29 27.20 19.00
CA LEU A 249 -10.99 28.42 19.75
C LEU A 249 -10.56 28.13 21.18
N LEU A 250 -9.54 28.83 21.66
CA LEU A 250 -9.07 28.77 23.04
C LEU A 250 -8.57 30.14 23.51
N PRO A 251 -8.58 30.45 24.82
CA PRO A 251 -8.10 31.73 25.33
C PRO A 251 -6.63 31.95 25.00
N ASP A 252 -6.26 33.21 24.76
CA ASP A 252 -4.88 33.66 24.50
C ASP A 252 -4.02 33.66 25.77
N VAL A 253 -3.87 32.48 26.38
CA VAL A 253 -3.03 32.21 27.55
C VAL A 253 -2.42 30.81 27.43
N PRO A 254 -1.17 30.59 27.88
CA PRO A 254 -0.58 29.25 27.86
C PRO A 254 -1.41 28.23 28.63
N ILE A 255 -1.68 27.08 28.02
CA ILE A 255 -2.24 25.91 28.68
C ILE A 255 -1.31 25.48 29.81
N ARG A 256 -1.89 25.25 30.99
CA ARG A 256 -1.17 24.76 32.16
C ARG A 256 -1.84 23.50 32.68
N GLU A 257 -1.06 22.64 33.29
CA GLU A 257 -1.59 21.46 33.95
C GLU A 257 -2.51 21.87 35.11
N GLY A 258 -3.68 21.25 35.18
CA GLY A 258 -4.67 21.49 36.23
C GLY A 258 -5.55 22.73 36.06
N THR A 259 -5.42 23.51 34.97
CA THR A 259 -6.24 24.74 34.78
C THR A 259 -7.55 24.53 34.02
N GLN A 260 -7.80 23.35 33.43
CA GLN A 260 -9.01 23.04 32.63
C GLN A 260 -9.33 24.14 31.59
N THR A 261 -8.35 24.49 30.75
CA THR A 261 -8.47 25.56 29.76
C THR A 261 -9.66 25.29 28.82
N PRO A 262 -10.64 26.20 28.70
CA PRO A 262 -11.81 25.99 27.86
C PRO A 262 -11.43 26.04 26.38
N VAL A 263 -11.90 25.07 25.62
CA VAL A 263 -11.74 24.98 24.16
C VAL A 263 -13.13 24.87 23.55
N ARG A 264 -13.39 25.64 22.48
CA ARG A 264 -14.68 25.69 21.80
C ARG A 264 -14.56 25.28 20.34
N ILE A 265 -15.38 24.31 19.93
CA ILE A 265 -15.52 23.90 18.53
C ILE A 265 -16.64 24.71 17.91
N VAL A 266 -16.31 25.56 16.95
CA VAL A 266 -17.20 26.59 16.37
C VAL A 266 -17.43 26.36 14.88
N ASP A 267 -18.33 27.15 14.30
CA ASP A 267 -18.59 27.22 12.85
C ASP A 267 -19.20 25.95 12.24
N TRP A 268 -20.43 25.67 12.63
CA TRP A 268 -21.18 24.48 12.22
C TRP A 268 -21.97 24.66 10.91
N GLU A 269 -21.72 25.73 10.15
CA GLU A 269 -22.48 26.02 8.92
C GLU A 269 -22.24 24.99 7.80
N MET A 270 -21.06 24.34 7.83
CA MET A 270 -20.65 23.28 6.89
C MET A 270 -21.00 21.86 7.38
N ALA A 271 -21.72 21.74 8.49
CA ALA A 271 -22.05 20.44 9.08
C ALA A 271 -23.04 19.68 8.19
N GLN A 272 -22.75 18.40 7.93
CA GLN A 272 -23.37 17.65 6.83
C GLN A 272 -23.28 16.14 7.03
N LEU A 273 -23.96 15.39 6.16
CA LEU A 273 -23.63 13.97 5.99
C LEU A 273 -22.37 13.80 5.14
N GLY A 274 -21.46 12.94 5.57
CA GLY A 274 -20.23 12.66 4.87
C GLY A 274 -19.47 11.48 5.48
N VAL A 275 -18.25 11.24 5.01
CA VAL A 275 -17.39 10.21 5.59
C VAL A 275 -16.54 10.83 6.72
N ARG A 276 -16.59 10.22 7.91
CA ARG A 276 -15.86 10.66 9.12
C ARG A 276 -14.35 10.95 8.93
N PRO A 277 -13.61 10.23 8.06
CA PRO A 277 -12.23 10.57 7.74
C PRO A 277 -11.97 12.02 7.28
N LEU A 278 -12.98 12.75 6.80
CA LEU A 278 -12.84 14.15 6.38
C LEU A 278 -12.48 15.05 7.56
N ASP A 279 -13.19 14.94 8.69
CA ASP A 279 -12.92 15.77 9.86
C ASP A 279 -11.50 15.52 10.41
N LEU A 280 -11.05 14.26 10.42
CA LEU A 280 -9.69 13.93 10.87
C LEU A 280 -8.63 14.42 9.89
N GLY A 281 -8.81 14.15 8.59
CA GLY A 281 -7.80 14.46 7.58
C GLY A 281 -7.56 15.97 7.48
N GLN A 282 -8.62 16.77 7.62
CA GLN A 282 -8.55 18.23 7.55
C GLN A 282 -7.75 18.81 8.73
N VAL A 283 -8.06 18.43 9.97
CA VAL A 283 -7.31 18.93 11.14
C VAL A 283 -5.87 18.41 11.16
N ILE A 284 -5.62 17.15 10.74
CA ILE A 284 -4.27 16.59 10.65
C ILE A 284 -3.44 17.37 9.62
N ALA A 285 -4.00 17.66 8.44
CA ALA A 285 -3.30 18.45 7.42
C ALA A 285 -2.96 19.87 7.89
N GLU A 286 -3.88 20.53 8.60
CA GLU A 286 -3.64 21.86 9.17
C GLU A 286 -2.58 21.87 10.27
N LEU A 287 -2.55 20.85 11.12
CA LEU A 287 -1.51 20.70 12.13
C LEU A 287 -0.16 20.38 11.51
N TRP A 288 -0.12 19.58 10.44
CA TRP A 288 1.12 19.19 9.79
C TRP A 288 1.76 20.35 9.02
N GLN A 289 0.96 21.29 8.52
CA GLN A 289 1.46 22.54 7.92
C GLN A 289 2.36 23.34 8.87
N LEU A 290 2.18 23.24 10.20
CA LEU A 290 3.09 23.86 11.18
C LEU A 290 4.52 23.33 11.05
N LYS A 291 4.67 22.03 10.83
CA LYS A 291 5.96 21.38 10.58
C LYS A 291 6.51 21.78 9.21
N LEU A 292 5.69 21.65 8.16
CA LEU A 292 6.11 21.88 6.77
C LEU A 292 6.54 23.34 6.50
N PHE A 293 5.81 24.32 7.02
CA PHE A 293 6.11 25.74 6.78
C PHE A 293 7.03 26.37 7.82
N LYS A 294 6.85 26.02 9.10
CA LYS A 294 7.45 26.74 10.24
C LYS A 294 8.42 25.90 11.05
N ASN A 295 8.59 24.61 10.71
CA ASN A 295 9.39 23.65 11.47
C ASN A 295 9.03 23.61 12.97
N ILE A 296 7.73 23.71 13.27
CA ILE A 296 7.19 23.62 14.63
C ILE A 296 6.86 22.15 14.94
N ASP A 297 7.63 21.52 15.82
CA ASP A 297 7.49 20.09 16.17
C ASP A 297 6.18 19.80 16.92
N ALA A 298 5.58 20.82 17.55
CA ALA A 298 4.30 20.68 18.23
C ALA A 298 3.17 20.22 17.28
N GLY A 299 3.26 20.49 15.97
CA GLY A 299 2.30 19.99 15.00
C GLY A 299 2.24 18.46 14.99
N GLU A 300 3.38 17.79 14.96
CA GLU A 300 3.48 16.32 14.97
C GLU A 300 3.03 15.74 16.33
N TRP A 301 3.40 16.40 17.44
CA TRP A 301 2.96 15.97 18.78
C TRP A 301 1.44 16.07 18.95
N LEU A 302 0.83 17.14 18.43
CA LEU A 302 -0.62 17.31 18.43
C LEU A 302 -1.30 16.25 17.55
N ILE A 303 -0.75 15.94 16.36
CA ILE A 303 -1.30 14.90 15.47
C ILE A 303 -1.28 13.53 16.16
N GLN A 304 -0.13 13.13 16.73
CA GLN A 304 -0.03 11.84 17.42
C GLN A 304 -1.02 11.74 18.57
N ALA A 305 -1.09 12.77 19.41
CA ALA A 305 -2.00 12.81 20.53
C ALA A 305 -3.47 12.87 20.11
N PHE A 306 -3.79 13.56 19.02
CA PHE A 306 -5.12 13.61 18.42
C PHE A 306 -5.56 12.24 17.91
N ALA A 307 -4.68 11.54 17.18
CA ALA A 307 -4.93 10.17 16.73
C ALA A 307 -5.12 9.22 17.92
N ASP A 308 -4.28 9.31 18.96
CA ASP A 308 -4.42 8.53 20.19
C ASP A 308 -5.76 8.80 20.90
N GLY A 309 -6.18 10.07 20.96
CA GLY A 309 -7.44 10.49 21.58
C GLY A 309 -8.66 10.02 20.80
N TYR A 310 -8.60 10.06 19.48
CA TYR A 310 -9.64 9.49 18.62
C TYR A 310 -9.68 7.97 18.76
N GLY A 311 -8.53 7.31 18.95
CA GLY A 311 -8.43 5.88 19.23
C GLY A 311 -8.35 5.01 17.98
N THR A 312 -8.37 3.69 18.20
CA THR A 312 -8.17 2.71 17.13
C THR A 312 -9.25 2.78 16.07
N VAL A 313 -8.81 2.82 14.81
CA VAL A 313 -9.66 2.75 13.62
C VAL A 313 -9.23 1.58 12.75
N ASP A 314 -10.13 1.10 11.91
CA ASP A 314 -9.74 0.15 10.86
C ASP A 314 -8.83 0.84 9.85
N HIS A 315 -8.15 0.02 9.05
CA HIS A 315 -7.24 0.56 8.06
C HIS A 315 -7.99 1.43 7.02
N ASP A 316 -9.29 1.21 6.76
CA ASP A 316 -10.03 1.80 5.61
C ASP A 316 -10.25 3.26 5.93
N PHE A 317 -10.70 3.48 7.15
CA PHE A 317 -10.79 4.76 7.80
C PHE A 317 -9.42 5.48 7.81
N ALA A 318 -8.36 4.81 8.28
CA ALA A 318 -7.02 5.41 8.34
C ALA A 318 -6.52 5.83 6.96
N TYR A 319 -6.68 4.96 5.96
CA TYR A 319 -6.29 5.24 4.58
C TYR A 319 -7.09 6.39 3.97
N ARG A 320 -8.41 6.38 4.15
CA ARG A 320 -9.28 7.46 3.66
C ARG A 320 -8.96 8.80 4.33
N THR A 321 -8.52 8.77 5.58
CA THR A 321 -8.04 9.95 6.32
C THR A 321 -6.76 10.49 5.67
N ILE A 322 -5.78 9.62 5.39
CA ILE A 322 -4.52 9.99 4.73
C ILE A 322 -4.77 10.58 3.34
N ILE A 323 -5.68 9.99 2.54
CA ILE A 323 -6.11 10.58 1.26
C ILE A 323 -6.58 12.01 1.49
N HIS A 324 -7.45 12.24 2.48
CA HIS A 324 -7.96 13.58 2.73
C HIS A 324 -6.86 14.54 3.22
N VAL A 325 -5.86 14.07 3.98
CA VAL A 325 -4.67 14.87 4.34
C VAL A 325 -3.96 15.36 3.08
N GLY A 326 -3.64 14.44 2.15
CA GLY A 326 -2.96 14.78 0.90
C GLY A 326 -3.79 15.76 0.05
N VAL A 327 -5.10 15.52 -0.08
CA VAL A 327 -6.02 16.40 -0.79
C VAL A 327 -6.03 17.81 -0.20
N HIS A 328 -6.10 17.92 1.12
CA HIS A 328 -6.12 19.20 1.82
C HIS A 328 -4.79 19.96 1.67
N LEU A 329 -3.64 19.27 1.74
CA LEU A 329 -2.35 19.90 1.50
C LEU A 329 -2.23 20.47 0.09
N VAL A 330 -2.65 19.71 -0.92
CA VAL A 330 -2.62 20.14 -2.32
C VAL A 330 -3.59 21.31 -2.56
N CYS A 331 -4.84 21.22 -2.10
CA CYS A 331 -5.87 22.19 -2.44
C CYS A 331 -5.90 23.42 -1.53
N PHE A 332 -5.55 23.31 -0.25
CA PHE A 332 -5.66 24.39 0.72
C PHE A 332 -4.31 24.74 1.33
N GLY A 333 -3.57 23.76 1.82
CA GLY A 333 -2.31 23.99 2.54
C GLY A 333 -1.29 24.78 1.71
N SER A 334 -1.15 24.42 0.42
CA SER A 334 -0.28 25.10 -0.54
C SER A 334 -0.70 26.53 -0.88
N GLN A 335 -1.94 26.92 -0.59
CA GLN A 335 -2.53 28.21 -0.97
C GLN A 335 -2.76 29.14 0.22
N THR A 336 -2.39 28.75 1.44
CA THR A 336 -2.58 29.58 2.64
C THR A 336 -1.79 30.88 2.54
N PRO A 337 -2.45 32.07 2.47
CA PRO A 337 -1.74 33.34 2.32
C PRO A 337 -0.82 33.64 3.51
N GLY A 338 0.40 34.11 3.23
CA GLY A 338 1.37 34.54 4.26
C GLY A 338 2.04 33.41 5.06
N TRP A 339 1.77 32.15 4.74
CA TRP A 339 2.34 31.01 5.48
C TRP A 339 3.76 30.62 5.07
N GLY A 340 4.12 30.78 3.80
CA GLY A 340 5.47 30.47 3.31
C GLY A 340 5.80 31.19 2.01
N THR A 341 7.02 30.96 1.54
CA THR A 341 7.44 31.40 0.20
C THR A 341 6.75 30.58 -0.89
N ALA A 342 6.78 31.05 -2.13
CA ALA A 342 6.26 30.30 -3.28
C ALA A 342 6.92 28.90 -3.42
N GLU A 343 8.18 28.75 -3.01
CA GLU A 343 8.86 27.45 -3.05
C GLU A 343 8.36 26.53 -1.93
N GLN A 344 8.19 27.05 -0.71
CA GLN A 344 7.59 26.26 0.38
C GLN A 344 6.15 25.83 0.05
N GLN A 345 5.40 26.66 -0.67
CA GLN A 345 4.07 26.29 -1.18
C GLN A 345 4.15 25.09 -2.15
N LYS A 346 5.12 25.09 -3.07
CA LYS A 346 5.38 23.94 -3.96
C LYS A 346 5.84 22.71 -3.18
N ASP A 347 6.64 22.87 -2.14
CA ASP A 347 7.06 21.76 -1.27
C ASP A 347 5.86 21.13 -0.58
N VAL A 348 4.87 21.92 -0.16
CA VAL A 348 3.60 21.40 0.38
C VAL A 348 2.77 20.68 -0.69
N VAL A 349 2.75 21.17 -1.94
CA VAL A 349 2.14 20.42 -3.05
C VAL A 349 2.85 19.09 -3.27
N ARG A 350 4.19 19.06 -3.19
CA ARG A 350 4.98 17.83 -3.32
C ARG A 350 4.71 16.86 -2.18
N ALA A 351 4.72 17.32 -0.93
CA ALA A 351 4.35 16.50 0.23
C ALA A 351 2.91 15.95 0.11
N GLY A 352 1.96 16.78 -0.32
CA GLY A 352 0.59 16.35 -0.59
C GLY A 352 0.52 15.32 -1.72
N LYS A 353 1.32 15.48 -2.77
CA LYS A 353 1.48 14.47 -3.83
C LYS A 353 2.07 13.19 -3.27
N GLU A 354 3.16 13.23 -2.52
CA GLU A 354 3.83 12.04 -1.97
C GLU A 354 2.84 11.23 -1.13
N VAL A 355 2.05 11.88 -0.28
CA VAL A 355 0.96 11.25 0.46
C VAL A 355 -0.08 10.56 -0.44
N LEU A 356 -0.31 11.11 -1.64
CA LEU A 356 -1.28 10.61 -2.61
C LEU A 356 -0.69 9.63 -3.65
N ALA A 357 0.63 9.70 -3.91
CA ALA A 357 1.29 9.15 -5.09
C ALA A 357 2.49 8.24 -4.75
N GLU A 358 3.09 8.38 -3.57
CA GLU A 358 4.20 7.55 -3.11
C GLU A 358 3.71 6.60 -2.03
N ASP A 359 3.65 5.31 -2.34
CA ASP A 359 3.70 4.19 -1.39
C ASP A 359 2.99 4.39 -0.03
N ALA A 360 1.83 5.05 0.00
CA ALA A 360 0.99 5.10 1.19
C ALA A 360 0.72 3.63 1.57
N PRO A 361 1.10 3.19 2.78
CA PRO A 361 1.22 1.78 3.16
C PRO A 361 -0.16 1.13 3.26
N PHE A 362 -0.76 0.88 2.09
CA PHE A 362 -2.00 0.16 1.86
C PHE A 362 -2.26 -0.01 0.34
N ARG A 363 -1.21 -0.35 -0.41
CA ARG A 363 -1.31 -1.03 -1.72
C ARG A 363 -2.05 -2.37 -1.66
N LEU A 364 -2.88 -2.62 -0.64
CA LEU A 364 -3.65 -3.85 -0.42
C LEU A 364 -5.16 -3.64 -0.47
N ARG A 365 -5.65 -2.40 -0.58
CA ARG A 365 -7.09 -2.17 -0.86
C ARG A 365 -7.41 -1.72 -2.25
N THR A 366 -6.44 -1.15 -2.94
CA THR A 366 -6.43 -1.08 -4.39
C THR A 366 -5.41 -2.08 -4.97
N ASP A 367 -5.33 -3.24 -4.33
CA ASP A 367 -4.28 -4.25 -4.52
C ASP A 367 -3.96 -4.49 -6.00
N PRO A 368 -2.75 -4.15 -6.49
CA PRO A 368 -2.27 -4.58 -7.79
C PRO A 368 -2.45 -6.08 -7.97
N THR A 369 -2.31 -6.86 -6.90
CA THR A 369 -2.62 -8.29 -6.85
C THR A 369 -4.11 -8.55 -7.00
N CYS A 370 -5.05 -7.89 -6.29
CA CYS A 370 -6.49 -8.05 -6.53
C CYS A 370 -6.93 -7.58 -7.93
N ARG A 371 -6.36 -6.49 -8.44
CA ARG A 371 -6.59 -6.02 -9.83
C ARG A 371 -6.04 -7.04 -10.81
N ARG A 372 -4.87 -7.63 -10.56
CA ARG A 372 -4.26 -8.66 -11.40
C ARG A 372 -4.91 -10.02 -11.23
N LEU A 373 -5.42 -10.40 -10.07
CA LEU A 373 -6.28 -11.56 -9.84
C LEU A 373 -7.63 -11.35 -10.54
N GLY A 374 -8.13 -10.10 -10.55
CA GLY A 374 -9.31 -9.70 -11.32
C GLY A 374 -9.08 -9.70 -12.84
N ALA A 375 -7.91 -9.28 -13.31
CA ALA A 375 -7.51 -9.34 -14.72
C ALA A 375 -7.26 -10.79 -15.16
N LEU A 376 -6.52 -11.56 -14.37
CA LEU A 376 -6.32 -13.00 -14.51
C LEU A 376 -7.66 -13.73 -14.54
N HIS A 377 -8.63 -13.33 -13.72
CA HIS A 377 -9.98 -13.87 -13.80
C HIS A 377 -10.64 -13.59 -15.16
N LYS A 378 -10.48 -12.39 -15.73
CA LYS A 378 -11.00 -12.09 -17.07
C LYS A 378 -10.31 -12.95 -18.12
N ASP A 379 -8.99 -13.13 -18.02
CA ASP A 379 -8.19 -13.88 -19.00
C ASP A 379 -8.46 -15.39 -18.96
N THR A 380 -8.72 -15.95 -17.77
CA THR A 380 -8.97 -17.39 -17.58
C THR A 380 -10.44 -17.79 -17.73
N ARG A 381 -11.37 -16.83 -17.83
CA ARG A 381 -12.80 -17.11 -17.94
C ARG A 381 -13.18 -17.54 -19.37
N SER A 382 -13.41 -18.83 -19.54
CA SER A 382 -13.84 -19.43 -20.82
C SER A 382 -15.35 -19.38 -21.07
N SER A 383 -16.19 -19.10 -20.05
CA SER A 383 -17.65 -19.12 -20.17
C SER A 383 -18.35 -18.06 -19.31
N LYS A 384 -19.55 -17.64 -19.73
CA LYS A 384 -20.42 -16.75 -18.94
C LYS A 384 -21.10 -17.48 -17.76
N GLN A 385 -21.15 -18.81 -17.75
CA GLN A 385 -21.72 -19.62 -16.66
C GLN A 385 -20.88 -19.53 -15.38
N LEU A 386 -21.54 -19.62 -14.22
CA LEU A 386 -20.89 -19.62 -12.91
C LEU A 386 -20.26 -21.00 -12.66
N THR A 387 -18.97 -21.15 -12.95
CA THR A 387 -18.19 -22.35 -12.62
C THR A 387 -17.28 -22.09 -11.42
N THR A 388 -17.01 -23.13 -10.63
CA THR A 388 -15.99 -23.10 -9.58
C THR A 388 -14.63 -22.73 -10.19
N ARG A 389 -13.92 -21.83 -9.53
CA ARG A 389 -12.61 -21.32 -9.96
C ARG A 389 -11.55 -21.91 -9.07
N ARG A 390 -10.59 -22.63 -9.65
CA ARG A 390 -9.50 -23.26 -8.91
C ARG A 390 -8.15 -22.81 -9.45
N TYR A 391 -7.33 -22.21 -8.59
CA TYR A 391 -5.97 -21.82 -8.94
C TYR A 391 -5.00 -22.54 -8.01
N LEU A 392 -3.88 -23.03 -8.56
CA LEU A 392 -2.80 -23.58 -7.76
C LEU A 392 -1.76 -22.49 -7.46
N ALA A 393 -1.33 -22.34 -6.22
CA ALA A 393 -0.21 -21.49 -5.85
C ALA A 393 0.90 -22.30 -5.16
N GLY A 394 2.15 -22.05 -5.56
CA GLY A 394 3.32 -22.65 -4.91
C GLY A 394 3.68 -21.93 -3.60
N LEU A 395 3.86 -22.68 -2.52
CA LEU A 395 4.29 -22.19 -1.20
C LEU A 395 5.72 -22.65 -0.90
N SER A 396 6.64 -21.70 -0.73
CA SER A 396 8.03 -21.98 -0.32
C SER A 396 8.31 -21.64 1.14
N PHE A 397 7.28 -21.20 1.89
CA PHE A 397 7.37 -20.59 3.22
C PHE A 397 8.18 -19.29 3.30
N GLY A 398 8.72 -18.81 2.17
CA GLY A 398 9.33 -17.49 2.09
C GLY A 398 8.30 -16.38 2.01
N PRO A 399 8.67 -15.13 2.37
CA PRO A 399 7.78 -13.98 2.51
C PRO A 399 6.76 -13.85 1.38
N SER A 400 7.22 -13.83 0.13
CA SER A 400 6.37 -13.59 -1.03
C SER A 400 5.34 -14.71 -1.25
N SER A 401 5.73 -15.98 -1.07
CA SER A 401 4.79 -17.10 -1.24
C SER A 401 3.73 -17.15 -0.13
N SER A 402 4.11 -16.78 1.09
CA SER A 402 3.21 -16.72 2.25
C SER A 402 2.19 -15.59 2.13
N VAL A 403 2.62 -14.42 1.67
CA VAL A 403 1.71 -13.30 1.37
C VAL A 403 0.74 -13.69 0.27
N LEU A 404 1.20 -14.32 -0.82
CA LEU A 404 0.30 -14.79 -1.87
C LEU A 404 -0.75 -15.78 -1.33
N ALA A 405 -0.35 -16.76 -0.51
CA ALA A 405 -1.27 -17.72 0.08
C ALA A 405 -2.36 -17.02 0.92
N GLN A 406 -1.98 -16.02 1.71
CA GLN A 406 -2.92 -15.27 2.54
C GLN A 406 -3.87 -14.39 1.71
N LEU A 407 -3.40 -13.73 0.65
CA LEU A 407 -4.25 -12.94 -0.24
C LEU A 407 -5.28 -13.81 -0.98
N LEU A 408 -4.89 -15.03 -1.33
CA LEU A 408 -5.78 -16.01 -1.95
C LEU A 408 -6.84 -16.52 -0.96
N ASP A 409 -6.44 -16.78 0.29
CA ASP A 409 -7.34 -17.13 1.39
C ASP A 409 -8.41 -16.05 1.64
N GLU A 410 -7.99 -14.79 1.80
CA GLU A 410 -8.92 -13.65 1.95
C GLU A 410 -9.83 -13.49 0.74
N SER A 411 -9.31 -13.76 -0.46
CA SER A 411 -10.11 -13.71 -1.68
C SER A 411 -11.16 -14.82 -1.70
N ALA A 412 -10.83 -16.04 -1.25
CA ALA A 412 -11.77 -17.15 -1.10
C ALA A 412 -12.85 -16.82 -0.07
N HIS A 413 -12.46 -16.27 1.07
CA HIS A 413 -13.36 -15.78 2.11
C HIS A 413 -14.40 -14.80 1.53
N ARG A 414 -13.93 -13.71 0.90
CA ARG A 414 -14.80 -12.68 0.30
C ARG A 414 -15.75 -13.22 -0.78
N HIS A 415 -15.31 -14.22 -1.56
CA HIS A 415 -16.17 -14.84 -2.58
C HIS A 415 -17.23 -15.74 -1.95
N SER A 416 -16.91 -16.41 -0.85
CA SER A 416 -17.86 -17.26 -0.12
C SER A 416 -19.01 -16.47 0.53
N GLU A 417 -18.75 -15.24 0.99
CA GLU A 417 -19.77 -14.37 1.59
C GLU A 417 -20.76 -13.80 0.56
N LYS A 418 -20.32 -13.64 -0.70
CA LYS A 418 -21.12 -13.06 -1.77
C LYS A 418 -21.96 -14.14 -2.48
N LYS A 419 -23.24 -14.26 -2.08
CA LYS A 419 -24.22 -15.21 -2.65
C LYS A 419 -24.35 -15.22 -4.20
N ALA A 420 -23.93 -14.16 -4.88
CA ALA A 420 -24.00 -14.03 -6.34
C ALA A 420 -22.66 -14.26 -7.07
N SER A 421 -21.60 -14.69 -6.38
CA SER A 421 -20.27 -14.92 -6.96
C SER A 421 -20.02 -16.41 -7.24
N SER A 422 -19.17 -16.71 -8.23
CA SER A 422 -18.66 -18.08 -8.40
C SER A 422 -17.80 -18.49 -7.20
N PRO A 423 -17.89 -19.74 -6.73
CA PRO A 423 -16.95 -20.26 -5.73
C PRO A 423 -15.50 -20.11 -6.20
N PHE A 424 -14.62 -19.69 -5.29
CA PHE A 424 -13.18 -19.57 -5.52
C PHE A 424 -12.43 -20.47 -4.54
N GLU A 425 -11.66 -21.41 -5.09
CA GLU A 425 -10.96 -22.47 -4.36
C GLU A 425 -9.44 -22.36 -4.64
N PRO A 426 -8.68 -21.66 -3.80
CA PRO A 426 -7.23 -21.66 -3.91
C PRO A 426 -6.65 -22.98 -3.36
N VAL A 427 -5.80 -23.61 -4.16
CA VAL A 427 -5.02 -24.81 -3.79
C VAL A 427 -3.57 -24.38 -3.59
N ILE A 428 -3.08 -24.44 -2.37
CA ILE A 428 -1.74 -24.05 -1.97
C ILE A 428 -0.89 -25.31 -1.82
N VAL A 429 0.17 -25.43 -2.62
CA VAL A 429 1.03 -26.62 -2.65
C VAL A 429 2.44 -26.26 -2.23
N HIS A 430 2.94 -26.97 -1.21
CA HIS A 430 4.35 -26.97 -0.86
C HIS A 430 5.03 -28.23 -1.42
N ILE A 431 6.16 -28.06 -2.10
CA ILE A 431 7.01 -29.17 -2.53
C ILE A 431 8.07 -29.40 -1.46
N ASP A 432 8.00 -30.51 -0.74
CA ASP A 432 8.96 -30.88 0.29
C ASP A 432 10.25 -31.38 -0.39
N THR A 433 11.28 -30.53 -0.36
CA THR A 433 12.58 -30.80 -0.97
C THR A 433 13.50 -31.64 -0.09
N ASP A 434 13.09 -31.98 1.14
CA ASP A 434 13.89 -32.80 2.04
C ASP A 434 13.83 -34.29 1.65
N LEU A 435 14.87 -34.75 0.95
CA LEU A 435 15.02 -36.14 0.53
C LEU A 435 15.56 -37.07 1.64
N SER A 436 15.80 -36.56 2.86
CA SER A 436 16.35 -37.35 3.97
C SER A 436 15.29 -38.08 4.80
N VAL A 437 14.05 -37.59 4.79
CA VAL A 437 12.96 -38.13 5.60
C VAL A 437 12.43 -39.44 4.99
N THR A 438 12.65 -40.55 5.68
CA THR A 438 12.14 -41.87 5.26
C THR A 438 10.92 -42.34 6.05
N GLN A 439 10.70 -41.82 7.27
CA GLN A 439 9.55 -42.14 8.14
C GLN A 439 9.24 -40.97 9.10
N GLY A 440 7.95 -40.66 9.33
CA GLY A 440 7.48 -39.62 10.26
C GLY A 440 6.95 -38.34 9.59
N GLU A 441 6.41 -37.43 10.38
CA GLU A 441 5.91 -36.12 9.91
C GLU A 441 7.09 -35.16 9.67
N SER A 442 7.25 -34.65 8.43
CA SER A 442 8.32 -33.72 8.08
C SER A 442 8.12 -32.34 8.71
N LEU A 443 9.21 -31.56 8.84
CA LEU A 443 9.12 -30.18 9.34
C LEU A 443 8.21 -29.32 8.43
N ALA A 444 8.30 -29.55 7.12
CA ALA A 444 7.44 -28.92 6.12
C ALA A 444 5.97 -29.24 6.39
N GLN A 445 5.62 -30.49 6.70
CA GLN A 445 4.25 -30.87 7.02
C GLN A 445 3.73 -30.18 8.29
N LYS A 446 4.56 -30.03 9.33
CA LYS A 446 4.21 -29.30 10.55
C LYS A 446 3.95 -27.83 10.28
N LEU A 447 4.84 -27.18 9.55
CA LEU A 447 4.69 -25.78 9.19
C LEU A 447 3.45 -25.57 8.31
N LEU A 448 3.20 -26.47 7.35
CA LEU A 448 1.99 -26.45 6.53
C LEU A 448 0.70 -26.57 7.37
N ASN A 449 0.73 -27.32 8.47
CA ASN A 449 -0.41 -27.40 9.39
C ASN A 449 -0.66 -26.07 10.12
N GLU A 450 0.39 -25.29 10.45
CA GLU A 450 0.23 -23.94 11.00
C GLU A 450 -0.42 -23.00 9.98
N TYR A 451 0.01 -23.05 8.72
CA TYR A 451 -0.62 -22.30 7.63
C TYR A 451 -2.09 -22.68 7.45
N ARG A 452 -2.42 -23.98 7.48
CA ARG A 452 -3.81 -24.46 7.40
C ARG A 452 -4.67 -23.94 8.56
N GLY A 453 -4.10 -23.78 9.75
CA GLY A 453 -4.78 -23.19 10.89
C GLY A 453 -5.00 -21.68 10.75
N ALA A 454 -4.01 -20.97 10.20
CA ALA A 454 -4.05 -19.52 10.04
C ALA A 454 -4.89 -19.05 8.83
N LEU A 455 -5.01 -19.88 7.79
CA LEU A 455 -5.63 -19.58 6.50
C LEU A 455 -6.70 -20.66 6.17
N PRO A 456 -7.90 -20.58 6.78
CA PRO A 456 -8.88 -21.67 6.75
C PRO A 456 -9.71 -21.78 5.46
N HIS A 457 -9.65 -20.79 4.59
CA HIS A 457 -10.40 -20.73 3.34
C HIS A 457 -9.62 -21.27 2.13
N ALA A 458 -8.32 -21.55 2.31
CA ALA A 458 -7.47 -22.20 1.32
C ALA A 458 -7.25 -23.69 1.60
N THR A 459 -7.03 -24.47 0.54
CA THR A 459 -6.66 -25.90 0.64
C THR A 459 -5.14 -26.04 0.61
N PHE A 460 -4.56 -26.86 1.48
CA PHE A 460 -3.10 -27.04 1.57
C PHE A 460 -2.69 -28.50 1.34
N GLU A 461 -1.71 -28.72 0.45
CA GLU A 461 -1.08 -30.02 0.15
C GLU A 461 0.44 -29.94 0.31
N CYS A 462 1.03 -30.95 0.94
CA CYS A 462 2.48 -31.17 1.00
C CYS A 462 2.82 -32.31 0.05
N VAL A 463 3.68 -32.06 -0.95
CA VAL A 463 4.04 -33.04 -1.98
C VAL A 463 5.53 -33.35 -1.88
N PRO A 464 5.96 -34.59 -1.66
CA PRO A 464 7.37 -34.96 -1.69
C PRO A 464 7.99 -34.67 -3.06
N LEU A 465 9.20 -34.10 -3.10
CA LEU A 465 9.92 -33.89 -4.35
C LEU A 465 10.10 -35.19 -5.15
N ALA A 466 10.18 -36.35 -4.46
CA ALA A 466 10.26 -37.67 -5.07
C ALA A 466 9.16 -37.97 -6.11
N ASP A 467 7.98 -37.37 -5.94
CA ASP A 467 6.83 -37.54 -6.84
C ASP A 467 7.11 -37.00 -8.25
N VAL A 468 8.10 -36.10 -8.40
CA VAL A 468 8.52 -35.57 -9.69
C VAL A 468 8.91 -36.68 -10.67
N LEU A 469 9.42 -37.82 -10.20
CA LEU A 469 9.81 -38.95 -11.06
C LEU A 469 8.65 -39.56 -11.86
N SER A 470 7.40 -39.29 -11.47
CA SER A 470 6.19 -39.70 -12.20
C SER A 470 5.76 -38.70 -13.28
N VAL A 471 6.35 -37.50 -13.29
CA VAL A 471 5.98 -36.40 -14.17
C VAL A 471 6.50 -36.67 -15.58
N LYS A 472 5.58 -36.63 -16.56
CA LYS A 472 5.88 -36.85 -17.98
C LYS A 472 6.40 -35.63 -18.71
N SER A 473 6.46 -34.46 -18.07
CA SER A 473 6.92 -33.22 -18.71
C SER A 473 8.44 -33.05 -18.76
N ILE A 474 9.18 -34.07 -18.35
CA ILE A 474 10.64 -34.11 -18.34
C ILE A 474 11.08 -35.29 -19.18
N ASP A 475 11.98 -35.04 -20.13
CA ASP A 475 12.77 -36.06 -20.80
C ASP A 475 13.84 -36.56 -19.82
N TRP A 476 13.47 -37.58 -19.04
CA TRP A 476 14.34 -38.19 -18.03
C TRP A 476 15.64 -38.78 -18.60
N SER A 477 15.73 -39.01 -19.92
CA SER A 477 16.96 -39.48 -20.57
C SER A 477 18.04 -38.41 -20.64
N THR A 478 17.66 -37.12 -20.49
CA THR A 478 18.59 -35.97 -20.50
C THR A 478 19.23 -35.69 -19.14
N LEU A 479 18.82 -36.40 -18.09
CA LEU A 479 19.33 -36.23 -16.74
C LEU A 479 20.30 -37.36 -16.39
N PRO A 480 21.27 -37.13 -15.48
CA PRO A 480 22.35 -38.07 -15.19
C PRO A 480 21.88 -39.22 -14.27
N PHE A 481 20.96 -40.05 -14.76
CA PHE A 481 20.57 -41.30 -14.11
C PHE A 481 21.50 -42.44 -14.55
N ASP A 482 21.88 -43.30 -13.60
CA ASP A 482 22.60 -44.53 -13.89
C ASP A 482 21.61 -45.64 -14.26
N ALA A 483 21.55 -46.00 -15.54
CA ALA A 483 20.65 -47.04 -16.05
C ALA A 483 20.96 -48.44 -15.48
N SER A 484 22.10 -48.64 -14.82
CA SER A 484 22.50 -49.92 -14.23
C SER A 484 21.98 -50.15 -12.81
N ILE A 485 21.42 -49.12 -12.16
CA ILE A 485 20.97 -49.18 -10.76
C ILE A 485 19.44 -49.17 -10.70
N VAL A 486 18.84 -50.30 -10.29
CA VAL A 486 17.40 -50.39 -10.04
C VAL A 486 17.12 -49.85 -8.64
N ASP A 487 16.75 -48.58 -8.57
CA ASP A 487 16.43 -47.93 -7.31
C ASP A 487 15.01 -48.24 -6.86
N GLN A 488 14.87 -48.93 -5.73
CA GLN A 488 13.56 -49.18 -5.10
C GLN A 488 13.03 -47.96 -4.32
N ASP A 489 13.91 -47.02 -3.93
CA ASP A 489 13.58 -45.77 -3.24
C ASP A 489 13.75 -44.55 -4.15
N SER A 490 12.64 -43.87 -4.45
CA SER A 490 12.58 -42.65 -5.25
C SER A 490 13.44 -41.51 -4.67
N SER A 491 13.49 -41.36 -3.35
CA SER A 491 14.27 -40.30 -2.69
C SER A 491 15.78 -40.55 -2.79
N ALA A 492 16.22 -41.79 -2.63
CA ALA A 492 17.61 -42.18 -2.91
C ALA A 492 17.99 -41.94 -4.38
N ARG A 493 17.08 -42.23 -5.32
CA ARG A 493 17.31 -42.02 -6.75
C ARG A 493 17.56 -40.55 -7.09
N LEU A 494 16.75 -39.64 -6.55
CA LEU A 494 16.96 -38.19 -6.73
C LEU A 494 18.23 -37.69 -6.05
N ARG A 495 18.56 -38.18 -4.84
CA ARG A 495 19.82 -37.82 -4.16
C ARG A 495 21.05 -38.13 -5.02
N ARG A 496 21.13 -39.34 -5.58
CA ARG A 496 22.21 -39.73 -6.50
C ARG A 496 22.27 -38.83 -7.74
N MET A 497 21.13 -38.47 -8.31
CA MET A 497 21.09 -37.55 -9.46
C MET A 497 21.67 -36.18 -9.09
N PHE A 498 21.27 -35.60 -7.94
CA PHE A 498 21.82 -34.33 -7.47
C PHE A 498 23.32 -34.43 -7.13
N ASP A 499 23.77 -35.53 -6.54
CA ASP A 499 25.19 -35.77 -6.23
C ASP A 499 26.04 -35.83 -7.51
N ALA A 500 25.48 -36.36 -8.60
CA ALA A 500 26.13 -36.45 -9.91
C ALA A 500 26.25 -35.11 -10.65
N LEU A 501 25.57 -34.05 -10.20
CA LEU A 501 25.68 -32.70 -10.75
C LEU A 501 26.97 -32.00 -10.28
N PRO A 502 27.63 -31.22 -11.14
CA PRO A 502 28.99 -30.75 -10.90
C PRO A 502 29.10 -29.56 -9.95
N THR A 503 28.07 -28.72 -9.83
CA THR A 503 28.14 -27.45 -9.08
C THR A 503 26.89 -27.20 -8.24
N ILE A 504 27.02 -26.33 -7.23
CA ILE A 504 25.89 -25.87 -6.41
C ILE A 504 24.86 -25.11 -7.26
N THR A 505 25.31 -24.29 -8.21
CA THR A 505 24.45 -23.62 -9.19
C THR A 505 23.61 -24.63 -9.97
N SER A 506 24.24 -25.68 -10.50
CA SER A 506 23.54 -26.71 -11.28
C SER A 506 22.53 -27.48 -10.43
N ARG A 507 22.86 -27.79 -9.17
CA ARG A 507 21.90 -28.42 -8.24
C ARG A 507 20.70 -27.52 -7.94
N THR A 508 20.95 -26.24 -7.67
CA THR A 508 19.91 -25.26 -7.35
C THR A 508 18.97 -25.06 -8.54
N ASP A 509 19.54 -24.90 -9.74
CA ASP A 509 18.75 -24.70 -10.95
C ASP A 509 17.90 -25.92 -11.30
N ILE A 510 18.49 -27.12 -11.29
CA ILE A 510 17.74 -28.37 -11.55
C ILE A 510 16.62 -28.54 -10.51
N LEU A 511 16.89 -28.31 -9.22
CA LEU A 511 15.88 -28.38 -8.18
C LEU A 511 14.69 -27.45 -8.47
N ARG A 512 14.95 -26.21 -8.85
CA ARG A 512 13.90 -25.23 -9.20
C ARG A 512 13.09 -25.67 -10.42
N GLN A 513 13.73 -26.25 -11.44
CA GLN A 513 13.00 -26.79 -12.60
C GLN A 513 12.11 -27.98 -12.20
N LEU A 514 12.62 -28.90 -11.37
CA LEU A 514 11.84 -30.05 -10.87
C LEU A 514 10.62 -29.59 -10.06
N ILE A 515 10.78 -28.58 -9.19
CA ILE A 515 9.68 -27.96 -8.44
C ILE A 515 8.64 -27.38 -9.39
N ARG A 516 9.06 -26.61 -10.42
CA ARG A 516 8.15 -26.02 -11.40
C ARG A 516 7.36 -27.10 -12.17
N HIS A 517 8.02 -28.17 -12.61
CA HIS A 517 7.38 -29.29 -13.29
C HIS A 517 6.35 -29.99 -12.41
N LEU A 518 6.68 -30.22 -11.14
CA LEU A 518 5.78 -30.85 -10.19
C LEU A 518 4.57 -29.97 -9.85
N LEU A 519 4.77 -28.65 -9.70
CA LEU A 519 3.67 -27.68 -9.51
C LEU A 519 2.72 -27.64 -10.72
N LEU A 520 3.26 -27.66 -11.95
CA LEU A 520 2.44 -27.74 -13.16
C LEU A 520 1.67 -29.05 -13.24
N HIS A 521 2.31 -30.17 -12.92
CA HIS A 521 1.67 -31.48 -12.88
C HIS A 521 0.51 -31.50 -11.87
N LYS A 522 0.75 -30.99 -10.65
CA LYS A 522 -0.28 -30.88 -9.61
C LYS A 522 -1.40 -29.91 -10.01
N ALA A 523 -1.09 -28.84 -10.73
CA ALA A 523 -2.11 -27.91 -11.21
C ALA A 523 -3.08 -28.60 -12.19
N GLN A 524 -2.57 -29.51 -13.04
CA GLN A 524 -3.40 -30.33 -13.91
C GLN A 524 -4.19 -31.39 -13.14
N GLU A 525 -3.56 -32.09 -12.20
CA GLU A 525 -4.21 -33.11 -11.37
C GLU A 525 -5.42 -32.53 -10.61
N HIS A 526 -5.26 -31.33 -10.06
CA HIS A 526 -6.34 -30.60 -9.38
C HIS A 526 -7.33 -29.91 -10.33
N SER A 527 -7.15 -30.02 -11.66
CA SER A 527 -7.96 -29.33 -12.67
C SER A 527 -8.00 -27.80 -12.47
N CYS A 528 -6.87 -27.22 -12.07
CA CYS A 528 -6.73 -25.78 -11.89
C CYS A 528 -6.69 -25.05 -13.23
N SER A 529 -7.27 -23.85 -13.26
CA SER A 529 -7.27 -22.98 -14.45
C SER A 529 -5.98 -22.21 -14.64
N ALA A 530 -5.14 -22.09 -13.61
CA ALA A 530 -3.85 -21.38 -13.65
C ALA A 530 -2.91 -21.82 -12.53
N LEU A 531 -1.61 -21.64 -12.77
CA LEU A 531 -0.54 -21.72 -11.77
C LEU A 531 -0.11 -20.31 -11.38
N LEU A 532 -0.08 -20.03 -10.08
CA LEU A 532 0.34 -18.77 -9.48
C LEU A 532 1.67 -18.95 -8.76
N LEU A 533 2.65 -18.12 -9.08
CA LEU A 533 3.94 -18.11 -8.43
C LEU A 533 4.14 -16.79 -7.69
N GLY A 534 4.46 -16.87 -6.40
CA GLY A 534 4.58 -15.70 -5.51
C GLY A 534 5.84 -14.87 -5.71
N HIS A 535 6.35 -14.68 -6.93
CA HIS A 535 7.55 -13.86 -7.12
C HIS A 535 7.21 -12.37 -6.98
N SER A 536 7.97 -11.67 -6.12
CA SER A 536 7.96 -10.21 -5.98
C SER A 536 8.70 -9.53 -7.13
N THR A 537 8.63 -8.19 -7.25
CA THR A 537 9.46 -7.42 -8.19
C THR A 537 10.95 -7.78 -8.03
N THR A 538 11.42 -7.85 -6.79
CA THR A 538 12.79 -8.20 -6.40
C THR A 538 13.16 -9.61 -6.84
N ALA A 539 12.30 -10.58 -6.56
CA ALA A 539 12.53 -11.98 -6.92
C ALA A 539 12.54 -12.16 -8.44
N LEU A 540 11.70 -11.44 -9.19
CA LEU A 540 11.70 -11.48 -10.65
C LEU A 540 12.94 -10.82 -11.25
N ALA A 541 13.47 -9.75 -10.64
CA ALA A 541 14.72 -9.14 -11.07
C ALA A 541 15.91 -10.11 -10.86
N ALA A 542 15.97 -10.77 -9.69
CA ALA A 542 16.97 -11.79 -9.38
C ALA A 542 16.87 -13.00 -10.33
N LEU A 543 15.65 -13.51 -10.55
CA LEU A 543 15.39 -14.59 -11.50
C LEU A 543 15.83 -14.23 -12.91
N THR A 544 15.52 -13.00 -13.35
CA THR A 544 15.92 -12.50 -14.68
C THR A 544 17.44 -12.60 -14.87
N LEU A 545 18.23 -12.03 -13.95
CA LEU A 545 19.69 -12.05 -14.11
C LEU A 545 20.28 -13.45 -13.92
N SER A 546 19.65 -14.29 -13.10
CA SER A 546 20.05 -15.69 -12.94
C SER A 546 19.86 -16.47 -14.24
N GLU A 547 18.72 -16.31 -14.93
CA GLU A 547 18.47 -16.95 -16.21
C GLU A 547 19.44 -16.48 -17.30
N VAL A 548 19.72 -15.18 -17.36
CA VAL A 548 20.71 -14.64 -18.30
C VAL A 548 22.11 -15.19 -18.00
N ALA A 549 22.51 -15.24 -16.73
CA ALA A 549 23.81 -15.77 -16.32
C ALA A 549 23.96 -17.26 -16.62
N ASN A 550 22.86 -18.03 -16.54
CA ASN A 550 22.81 -19.44 -16.94
C ASN A 550 22.73 -19.62 -18.47
N GLY A 551 22.83 -18.56 -19.27
CA GLY A 551 22.79 -18.64 -20.73
C GLY A 551 21.38 -18.93 -21.28
N ARG A 552 20.32 -18.60 -20.53
CA ARG A 552 18.92 -18.75 -20.93
C ARG A 552 18.24 -17.41 -21.24
N GLY A 553 19.00 -16.46 -21.79
CA GLY A 553 18.52 -15.13 -22.14
C GLY A 553 17.28 -15.15 -23.06
N PHE A 554 17.26 -16.07 -24.04
CA PHE A 554 16.13 -16.25 -24.95
C PHE A 554 14.82 -16.66 -24.23
N ALA A 555 14.92 -17.46 -23.17
CA ALA A 555 13.78 -17.99 -22.44
C ALA A 555 13.28 -17.06 -21.31
N VAL A 556 14.00 -15.96 -21.02
CA VAL A 556 13.65 -15.01 -19.95
C VAL A 556 12.19 -14.57 -20.00
N PRO A 557 11.60 -14.15 -21.15
CA PRO A 557 10.23 -13.66 -21.18
C PRO A 557 9.18 -14.73 -20.82
N LEU A 558 9.51 -16.01 -21.07
CA LEU A 558 8.67 -17.16 -20.72
C LEU A 558 8.78 -17.50 -19.22
N GLN A 559 9.95 -17.26 -18.63
CA GLN A 559 10.20 -17.50 -17.21
C GLN A 559 9.68 -16.41 -16.31
N VAL A 560 9.81 -15.13 -16.70
CA VAL A 560 9.59 -14.02 -15.76
C VAL A 560 8.30 -13.25 -15.99
N ALA A 561 7.61 -13.40 -17.13
CA ALA A 561 6.37 -12.67 -17.41
C ALA A 561 5.11 -13.53 -17.23
N ASP A 562 3.94 -12.89 -17.15
CA ASP A 562 2.66 -13.58 -17.15
C ASP A 562 2.33 -14.16 -18.54
N GLY A 563 1.65 -15.30 -18.55
CA GLY A 563 0.95 -15.81 -19.74
C GLY A 563 1.13 -17.30 -19.96
N MET A 564 0.84 -17.75 -21.18
CA MET A 564 0.89 -19.17 -21.54
C MET A 564 2.33 -19.70 -21.50
N THR A 565 2.48 -20.87 -20.87
CA THR A 565 3.70 -21.67 -20.86
C THR A 565 3.41 -22.97 -21.61
N THR A 566 4.27 -23.33 -22.56
CA THR A 566 4.20 -24.63 -23.23
C THR A 566 4.77 -25.72 -22.34
N VAL A 567 4.03 -26.81 -22.15
CA VAL A 567 4.46 -27.98 -21.42
C VAL A 567 4.48 -29.16 -22.38
N CYS A 568 5.66 -29.76 -22.54
CA CYS A 568 5.86 -30.93 -23.38
C CYS A 568 5.52 -32.20 -22.58
N THR A 569 5.16 -33.28 -23.26
CA THR A 569 4.95 -34.61 -22.65
C THR A 569 5.83 -35.62 -23.38
N TYR A 570 6.58 -36.41 -22.60
CA TYR A 570 7.53 -37.39 -23.10
C TYR A 570 7.15 -38.80 -22.66
N GLU A 571 7.44 -39.76 -23.53
CA GLU A 571 7.36 -41.19 -23.21
C GLU A 571 8.66 -41.90 -23.58
N PRO A 572 9.09 -42.88 -22.77
CA PRO A 572 10.26 -43.67 -23.07
C PRO A 572 10.01 -44.55 -24.30
N THR A 573 11.02 -44.63 -25.17
CA THR A 573 11.08 -45.53 -26.33
C THR A 573 11.79 -46.82 -25.96
N GLU A 574 11.61 -47.88 -26.76
CA GLU A 574 12.23 -49.20 -26.52
C GLU A 574 13.77 -49.14 -26.45
N ASP A 575 14.38 -48.16 -27.12
CA ASP A 575 15.83 -47.95 -27.17
C ASP A 575 16.39 -47.13 -25.98
N GLY A 576 15.55 -46.74 -25.02
CA GLY A 576 15.95 -45.98 -23.82
C GLY A 576 16.05 -44.46 -24.02
N ALA A 577 15.75 -43.94 -25.22
CA ALA A 577 15.54 -42.51 -25.47
C ALA A 577 14.10 -42.10 -25.10
N ALA A 578 13.80 -40.81 -24.93
CA ALA A 578 12.42 -40.35 -24.79
C ALA A 578 11.91 -39.65 -26.05
N GLN A 579 10.68 -39.94 -26.46
CA GLN A 579 10.00 -39.27 -27.55
C GLN A 579 8.99 -38.26 -27.00
N GLU A 580 8.93 -37.07 -27.60
CA GLU A 580 7.86 -36.11 -27.30
C GLU A 580 6.57 -36.57 -28.01
N ILE A 581 5.50 -36.75 -27.25
CA ILE A 581 4.21 -37.28 -27.75
C ILE A 581 3.13 -36.20 -27.89
N SER A 582 3.20 -35.14 -27.09
CA SER A 582 2.21 -34.06 -27.10
C SER A 582 2.73 -32.79 -26.44
N ARG A 583 2.08 -31.66 -26.76
CA ARG A 583 2.27 -30.36 -26.11
C ARG A 583 0.93 -29.80 -25.66
N PHE A 584 0.91 -29.09 -24.54
CA PHE A 584 -0.22 -28.27 -24.15
C PHE A 584 0.25 -26.92 -23.61
N GLU A 585 -0.62 -25.92 -23.65
CA GLU A 585 -0.36 -24.62 -23.05
C GLU A 585 -1.05 -24.51 -21.69
N PHE A 586 -0.33 -23.96 -20.71
CA PHE A 586 -0.87 -23.73 -19.37
C PHE A 586 -0.53 -22.32 -18.90
N PRO A 587 -1.50 -21.55 -18.38
CA PRO A 587 -1.24 -20.19 -17.96
C PRO A 587 -0.51 -20.15 -16.61
N VAL A 588 0.57 -19.37 -16.57
CA VAL A 588 1.38 -19.10 -15.38
C VAL A 588 1.39 -17.60 -15.11
N TYR A 589 1.15 -17.21 -13.87
CA TYR A 589 1.08 -15.81 -13.47
C TYR A 589 1.91 -15.54 -12.21
N TYR A 590 2.34 -14.29 -12.08
CA TYR A 590 3.15 -13.78 -10.97
C TYR A 590 2.41 -12.66 -10.23
N PRO A 591 1.40 -12.94 -9.38
CA PRO A 591 0.51 -11.91 -8.85
C PRO A 591 1.20 -10.78 -8.07
N LEU A 592 2.37 -11.07 -7.46
CA LEU A 592 3.16 -10.11 -6.68
C LEU A 592 4.25 -9.36 -7.50
N ARG A 593 4.27 -9.49 -8.83
CA ARG A 593 5.27 -8.88 -9.75
C ARG A 593 5.58 -7.39 -9.50
N GLU A 594 4.62 -6.64 -8.99
CA GLU A 594 4.71 -5.18 -8.82
C GLU A 594 4.91 -4.75 -7.36
N ILE A 595 5.13 -5.71 -6.46
CA ILE A 595 5.35 -5.51 -5.04
C ILE A 595 6.80 -5.87 -4.71
N PHE A 596 7.51 -4.98 -4.04
CA PHE A 596 8.88 -5.17 -3.59
C PHE A 596 8.97 -6.09 -2.38
N ARG A 597 10.16 -6.65 -2.15
CA ARG A 597 10.40 -7.56 -1.04
C ARG A 597 10.20 -6.88 0.32
N ASN A 598 10.67 -5.65 0.48
CA ASN A 598 10.54 -4.88 1.72
C ASN A 598 9.08 -4.52 2.02
N GLU A 599 8.27 -4.25 1.00
CA GLU A 599 6.83 -4.06 1.16
C GLU A 599 6.16 -5.35 1.68
N LEU A 600 6.57 -6.52 1.17
CA LEU A 600 6.05 -7.81 1.63
C LEU A 600 6.44 -8.12 3.07
N LEU A 601 7.68 -7.78 3.48
CA LEU A 601 8.12 -7.93 4.86
C LEU A 601 7.33 -7.03 5.82
N GLN A 602 7.11 -5.77 5.43
CA GLN A 602 6.26 -4.86 6.20
C GLN A 602 4.83 -5.39 6.29
N TYR A 603 4.27 -5.91 5.19
CA TYR A 603 2.94 -6.50 5.20
C TYR A 603 2.84 -7.70 6.16
N ILE A 604 3.83 -8.59 6.17
CA ILE A 604 3.86 -9.71 7.12
C ILE A 604 3.88 -9.23 8.57
N ASP A 605 4.62 -8.16 8.88
CA ASP A 605 4.66 -7.60 10.23
C ASP A 605 3.31 -6.97 10.66
N LEU A 606 2.54 -6.47 9.69
CA LEU A 606 1.23 -5.87 9.89
C LEU A 606 0.09 -6.90 9.98
N VAL A 607 0.26 -8.10 9.40
CA VAL A 607 -0.80 -9.12 9.29
C VAL A 607 -0.63 -10.19 10.36
N PRO A 608 -1.49 -10.23 11.39
CA PRO A 608 -1.32 -11.13 12.52
C PRO A 608 -1.32 -12.62 12.14
N SER A 609 -2.09 -13.00 11.12
CA SER A 609 -2.14 -14.39 10.63
C SER A 609 -0.84 -14.85 9.97
N LEU A 610 0.03 -13.93 9.54
CA LEU A 610 1.33 -14.24 8.93
C LEU A 610 2.50 -14.06 9.91
N LYS A 611 2.46 -13.03 10.76
CA LYS A 611 3.56 -12.65 11.67
C LYS A 611 4.10 -13.81 12.52
N GLY A 612 3.22 -14.73 12.93
CA GLY A 612 3.59 -15.88 13.78
C GLY A 612 4.00 -17.15 13.03
N ILE A 613 3.76 -17.26 11.72
CA ILE A 613 3.93 -18.51 10.96
C ILE A 613 4.96 -18.38 9.82
N VAL A 614 5.28 -17.17 9.38
CA VAL A 614 6.31 -16.97 8.36
C VAL A 614 7.67 -17.05 9.05
N PRO A 615 8.53 -18.03 8.70
CA PRO A 615 9.89 -18.09 9.21
C PRO A 615 10.70 -16.92 8.60
N ILE A 616 10.68 -15.77 9.26
CA ILE A 616 11.54 -14.64 8.93
C ILE A 616 12.90 -14.96 9.53
N ASP A 617 13.75 -15.58 8.73
CA ASP A 617 15.05 -16.05 9.19
C ASP A 617 15.97 -14.87 9.52
N GLN A 618 16.08 -14.51 10.80
CA GLN A 618 17.04 -13.51 11.28
C GLN A 618 18.50 -13.95 11.00
N ALA A 619 18.74 -15.24 10.77
CA ALA A 619 20.05 -15.77 10.39
C ALA A 619 20.42 -15.45 8.92
N ALA A 620 19.46 -15.37 8.01
CA ALA A 620 19.68 -14.96 6.61
C ALA A 620 20.01 -13.46 6.51
N ALA A 621 19.36 -12.62 7.35
CA ALA A 621 19.70 -11.21 7.49
C ALA A 621 21.11 -11.00 8.10
N ALA A 622 21.53 -11.86 9.03
CA ALA A 622 22.90 -11.87 9.57
C ALA A 622 23.94 -12.39 8.56
N ALA A 623 23.57 -13.34 7.68
CA ALA A 623 24.43 -13.87 6.62
C ALA A 623 24.63 -12.91 5.43
N GLY A 624 23.75 -11.91 5.26
CA GLY A 624 23.96 -10.79 4.33
C GLY A 624 25.12 -9.88 4.76
N ASN A 625 25.44 -9.85 6.06
CA ASN A 625 26.56 -9.08 6.62
C ASN A 625 27.83 -9.91 6.89
N SER A 626 27.80 -11.24 6.68
CA SER A 626 28.99 -12.07 6.81
C SER A 626 29.73 -12.14 5.48
N VAL A 627 31.07 -12.05 5.51
CA VAL A 627 31.92 -12.24 4.33
C VAL A 627 31.85 -13.73 3.95
N VAL A 628 30.82 -14.12 3.21
CA VAL A 628 30.67 -15.46 2.65
C VAL A 628 31.51 -15.52 1.38
N SER A 629 32.38 -16.54 1.28
CA SER A 629 33.10 -16.82 0.05
C SER A 629 32.11 -17.07 -1.09
N HIS A 630 32.17 -16.27 -2.16
CA HIS A 630 31.35 -16.45 -3.36
C HIS A 630 31.50 -17.84 -4.02
N LYS A 631 32.50 -18.65 -3.64
CA LYS A 631 32.71 -20.00 -4.18
C LYS A 631 31.66 -21.02 -3.73
N ASP A 632 30.96 -20.77 -2.63
CA ASP A 632 30.02 -21.71 -2.03
C ASP A 632 28.55 -21.31 -2.27
N LEU A 633 28.31 -20.28 -3.08
CA LEU A 633 26.98 -19.78 -3.41
C LEU A 633 26.58 -20.18 -4.84
N SER A 634 25.30 -20.45 -5.04
CA SER A 634 24.74 -20.54 -6.40
C SER A 634 24.63 -19.14 -7.02
N ILE A 635 24.57 -19.08 -8.35
CA ILE A 635 24.29 -17.81 -9.04
C ILE A 635 22.96 -17.18 -8.60
N GLU A 636 21.96 -18.01 -8.33
CA GLU A 636 20.63 -17.59 -7.88
C GLU A 636 20.68 -16.93 -6.49
N GLU A 637 21.47 -17.50 -5.58
CA GLU A 637 21.71 -16.94 -4.25
C GLU A 637 22.48 -15.61 -4.33
N VAL A 638 23.48 -15.52 -5.22
CA VAL A 638 24.22 -14.27 -5.46
C VAL A 638 23.29 -13.18 -5.99
N MET A 639 22.42 -13.49 -6.96
CA MET A 639 21.50 -12.52 -7.53
C MET A 639 20.42 -12.09 -6.53
N THR A 640 19.93 -13.02 -5.70
CA THR A 640 18.96 -12.71 -4.64
C THR A 640 19.55 -11.71 -3.64
N ARG A 641 20.75 -11.97 -3.11
CA ARG A 641 21.42 -11.04 -2.19
C ARG A 641 21.73 -9.69 -2.80
N TYR A 642 22.13 -9.68 -4.07
CA TYR A 642 22.40 -8.43 -4.79
C TYR A 642 21.14 -7.55 -4.86
N PHE A 643 20.00 -8.11 -5.28
CA PHE A 643 18.78 -7.33 -5.40
C PHE A 643 18.14 -6.98 -4.05
N ASP A 644 18.28 -7.83 -3.04
CA ASP A 644 17.87 -7.50 -1.67
C ASP A 644 18.62 -6.25 -1.16
N SER A 645 19.94 -6.16 -1.41
CA SER A 645 20.74 -5.00 -1.05
C SER A 645 20.46 -3.76 -1.91
N VAL A 646 20.26 -3.93 -3.21
CA VAL A 646 19.99 -2.82 -4.14
C VAL A 646 18.63 -2.18 -3.86
N GLU A 647 17.64 -2.95 -3.40
CA GLU A 647 16.31 -2.45 -3.11
C GLU A 647 16.28 -1.38 -2.01
N GLU A 648 17.12 -1.48 -0.98
CA GLU A 648 17.18 -0.52 0.14
C GLU A 648 17.56 0.90 -0.29
N GLY A 649 18.39 1.05 -1.32
CA GLY A 649 18.87 2.35 -1.79
C GLY A 649 18.37 2.78 -3.17
N TYR A 650 17.95 1.82 -4.01
CA TYR A 650 17.68 2.05 -5.43
C TYR A 650 16.58 1.12 -5.98
N SER A 651 15.40 1.10 -5.36
CA SER A 651 14.22 0.32 -5.81
C SER A 651 13.86 0.53 -7.29
N GLY A 652 14.13 1.72 -7.85
CA GLY A 652 13.97 2.02 -9.27
C GLY A 652 14.79 1.11 -10.21
N ILE A 653 15.98 0.65 -9.80
CA ILE A 653 16.80 -0.30 -10.58
C ILE A 653 16.07 -1.64 -10.68
N VAL A 654 15.57 -2.14 -9.55
CA VAL A 654 14.83 -3.40 -9.46
C VAL A 654 13.60 -3.36 -10.37
N ALA A 655 12.79 -2.30 -10.28
CA ALA A 655 11.63 -2.10 -11.14
C ALA A 655 12.00 -1.98 -12.62
N ASN A 656 13.10 -1.31 -12.96
CA ASN A 656 13.56 -1.16 -14.33
C ASN A 656 13.92 -2.49 -14.98
N VAL A 657 14.55 -3.42 -14.24
CA VAL A 657 14.86 -4.77 -14.74
C VAL A 657 13.56 -5.49 -15.13
N VAL A 658 12.59 -5.57 -14.21
CA VAL A 658 11.31 -6.26 -14.43
C VAL A 658 10.47 -5.60 -15.54
N ARG A 659 10.49 -4.27 -15.64
CA ARG A 659 9.79 -3.53 -16.69
C ARG A 659 10.44 -3.75 -18.05
N THR A 660 11.77 -3.77 -18.11
CA THR A 660 12.51 -3.99 -19.36
C THR A 660 12.27 -5.42 -19.87
N THR A 661 12.34 -6.41 -18.98
CA THR A 661 12.10 -7.80 -19.39
C THR A 661 10.65 -8.08 -19.72
N GLY A 662 9.71 -7.36 -19.11
CA GLY A 662 8.29 -7.40 -19.49
C GLY A 662 8.00 -6.84 -20.89
N LYS A 663 8.91 -6.07 -21.49
CA LYS A 663 8.79 -5.57 -22.88
C LYS A 663 9.37 -6.51 -23.93
N LEU A 664 10.08 -7.56 -23.51
CA LEU A 664 10.66 -8.52 -24.44
C LEU A 664 9.56 -9.38 -25.05
N GLU A 665 9.66 -9.62 -26.36
CA GLU A 665 8.69 -10.45 -27.07
C GLU A 665 8.78 -11.91 -26.64
N ARG A 666 7.62 -12.54 -26.47
CA ARG A 666 7.51 -13.99 -26.29
C ARG A 666 7.54 -14.64 -27.65
N VAL A 667 8.73 -15.05 -28.09
CA VAL A 667 8.87 -15.79 -29.34
C VAL A 667 8.56 -17.26 -29.08
N PRO A 668 7.49 -17.82 -29.68
CA PRO A 668 7.20 -19.24 -29.57
C PRO A 668 8.30 -20.04 -30.29
N GLY A 669 8.96 -20.94 -29.55
CA GLY A 669 9.96 -21.83 -30.12
C GLY A 669 9.33 -23.01 -30.84
N ASN A 670 10.00 -23.52 -31.88
CA ASN A 670 9.57 -24.76 -32.56
C ASN A 670 10.10 -26.02 -31.85
N SER A 671 11.25 -25.89 -31.19
CA SER A 671 11.93 -26.91 -30.40
C SER A 671 12.03 -26.47 -28.94
N PHE A 672 11.96 -27.45 -28.03
CA PHE A 672 11.91 -27.21 -26.59
C PHE A 672 12.94 -28.07 -25.88
N CYS A 673 13.43 -27.56 -24.76
CA CYS A 673 14.33 -28.28 -23.90
C CYS A 673 13.64 -29.48 -23.26
N GLY A 674 14.26 -30.66 -23.36
CA GLY A 674 13.78 -31.89 -22.73
C GLY A 674 13.65 -31.81 -21.22
N SER A 675 14.47 -31.00 -20.54
CA SER A 675 14.51 -30.96 -19.07
C SER A 675 13.75 -29.78 -18.44
N CYS A 676 13.80 -28.56 -19.01
CA CYS A 676 13.05 -27.41 -18.47
C CYS A 676 11.86 -26.95 -19.34
N SER A 677 11.59 -27.62 -20.47
CA SER A 677 10.52 -27.25 -21.43
C SER A 677 10.60 -25.81 -21.99
N MET A 678 11.76 -25.15 -21.89
CA MET A 678 11.96 -23.82 -22.47
C MET A 678 12.25 -23.89 -23.96
N SER A 679 11.81 -22.89 -24.71
CA SER A 679 12.12 -22.75 -26.14
C SER A 679 13.63 -22.75 -26.37
N LEU A 680 14.07 -23.54 -27.34
CA LEU A 680 15.47 -23.57 -27.79
C LEU A 680 15.68 -22.50 -28.87
N ASP A 681 16.83 -21.84 -28.82
CA ASP A 681 17.30 -20.92 -29.85
C ASP A 681 18.57 -21.51 -30.46
N ALA A 682 18.42 -22.40 -31.44
CA ALA A 682 19.57 -23.11 -32.01
C ALA A 682 20.61 -22.14 -32.62
N GLU A 683 20.17 -21.05 -33.24
CA GLU A 683 21.07 -20.05 -33.81
C GLU A 683 21.77 -19.22 -32.73
N GLY A 684 21.04 -18.80 -31.70
CA GLY A 684 21.58 -18.10 -30.55
C GLY A 684 22.53 -18.97 -29.71
N ASP A 685 22.16 -20.23 -29.49
CA ASP A 685 22.95 -21.23 -28.76
C ASP A 685 24.27 -21.50 -29.51
N SER A 686 24.25 -21.70 -30.83
CA SER A 686 25.49 -21.83 -31.64
C SER A 686 26.34 -20.55 -31.63
N ARG A 687 25.71 -19.37 -31.68
CA ARG A 687 26.41 -18.08 -31.61
C ARG A 687 27.06 -17.85 -30.25
N TRP A 688 26.38 -18.27 -29.17
CA TRP A 688 26.87 -18.17 -27.81
C TRP A 688 27.93 -19.23 -27.49
N ALA A 689 27.81 -20.43 -28.08
CA ALA A 689 28.81 -21.48 -28.00
C ALA A 689 30.14 -21.08 -28.66
N GLY A 690 30.11 -20.35 -29.78
CA GLY A 690 31.26 -19.62 -30.36
C GLY A 690 32.58 -20.42 -30.40
N GLU A 691 33.69 -19.79 -29.97
CA GLU A 691 35.04 -20.41 -29.86
C GLU A 691 35.15 -21.46 -28.73
N ILE A 692 34.10 -21.66 -27.93
CA ILE A 692 34.12 -22.54 -26.75
C ILE A 692 33.70 -23.99 -27.09
N GLY A 693 33.19 -24.23 -28.31
CA GLY A 693 32.97 -25.55 -28.92
C GLY A 693 31.65 -26.25 -28.55
N ASP A 694 31.07 -26.97 -29.53
CA ASP A 694 29.93 -27.88 -29.35
C ASP A 694 30.42 -29.23 -28.82
N ASP A 695 30.45 -29.41 -27.50
CA ASP A 695 30.92 -30.65 -26.88
C ASP A 695 29.72 -31.45 -26.35
N ALA A 696 29.34 -32.53 -27.04
CA ALA A 696 28.15 -33.34 -26.73
C ALA A 696 28.24 -34.13 -25.39
N GLY A 697 29.41 -34.10 -24.73
CA GLY A 697 29.67 -34.82 -23.48
C GLY A 697 29.77 -36.34 -23.66
N ASP A 698 30.67 -37.00 -22.92
CA ASP A 698 30.74 -38.46 -22.85
C ASP A 698 30.23 -38.94 -21.47
N GLY A 699 29.08 -39.63 -21.43
CA GLY A 699 28.48 -40.18 -20.20
C GLY A 699 27.01 -40.62 -20.30
N PRO A 700 26.41 -41.19 -19.24
CA PRO A 700 24.98 -41.53 -19.20
C PRO A 700 24.12 -40.30 -19.51
N GLY A 701 23.21 -40.41 -20.49
CA GLY A 701 22.35 -39.32 -20.97
C GLY A 701 22.93 -38.45 -22.11
N ALA A 702 24.18 -38.67 -22.54
CA ALA A 702 24.79 -37.91 -23.65
C ALA A 702 24.02 -38.01 -24.98
N ALA A 703 23.32 -39.12 -25.21
CA ALA A 703 22.45 -39.30 -26.39
C ALA A 703 21.24 -38.32 -26.41
N GLY A 704 20.82 -37.79 -25.25
CA GLY A 704 19.75 -36.80 -25.12
C GLY A 704 20.22 -35.34 -25.10
N ALA A 705 21.54 -35.08 -25.12
CA ALA A 705 22.11 -33.74 -24.98
C ALA A 705 21.67 -32.77 -26.09
N GLY A 706 21.36 -33.28 -27.30
CA GLY A 706 20.85 -32.48 -28.42
C GLY A 706 19.45 -31.89 -28.22
N ARG A 707 18.79 -32.17 -27.08
CA ARG A 707 17.50 -31.61 -26.69
C ARG A 707 17.58 -30.73 -25.45
N LEU A 708 18.79 -30.38 -24.98
CA LEU A 708 18.96 -29.47 -23.86
C LEU A 708 19.18 -28.03 -24.35
N CYS A 709 18.70 -27.05 -23.58
CA CYS A 709 19.13 -25.68 -23.79
C CYS A 709 20.57 -25.51 -23.33
N TYR A 710 21.26 -24.50 -23.87
CA TYR A 710 22.66 -24.22 -23.55
C TYR A 710 22.94 -24.24 -22.03
N GLY A 711 22.08 -23.59 -21.24
CA GLY A 711 22.23 -23.54 -19.78
C GLY A 711 22.20 -24.92 -19.12
N LEU A 712 21.25 -25.78 -19.49
CA LEU A 712 21.17 -27.12 -18.91
C LEU A 712 22.24 -28.07 -19.43
N GLN A 713 22.66 -27.92 -20.69
CA GLN A 713 23.81 -28.65 -21.21
C GLN A 713 25.08 -28.31 -20.41
N HIS A 714 25.26 -27.03 -20.06
CA HIS A 714 26.34 -26.59 -19.18
C HIS A 714 26.20 -27.16 -17.76
N ASP A 715 25.01 -27.09 -17.17
CA ASP A 715 24.76 -27.54 -15.80
C ASP A 715 24.89 -29.05 -15.61
N ILE A 716 24.55 -29.84 -16.62
CA ILE A 716 24.52 -31.31 -16.52
C ILE A 716 25.85 -31.94 -16.97
N TYR A 717 26.45 -31.47 -18.07
CA TYR A 717 27.52 -32.23 -18.76
C TYR A 717 28.91 -31.57 -18.76
N ARG A 718 29.02 -30.24 -18.83
CA ARG A 718 30.28 -29.57 -19.22
C ARG A 718 31.43 -29.71 -18.20
N ASN A 719 31.13 -29.81 -16.90
CA ASN A 719 32.18 -29.89 -15.87
C ASN A 719 32.79 -31.29 -15.67
N LYS A 720 32.17 -32.37 -16.18
CA LYS A 720 32.72 -33.74 -16.03
C LYS A 720 34.03 -33.93 -16.81
N LYS A 721 34.22 -33.24 -17.94
CA LYS A 721 35.46 -33.31 -18.74
C LYS A 721 36.64 -32.57 -18.09
N LEU A 722 36.42 -31.43 -17.42
CA LEU A 722 37.46 -30.74 -16.64
C LEU A 722 37.93 -31.57 -15.43
N LEU A 723 37.00 -32.27 -14.78
CA LEU A 723 37.31 -33.21 -13.70
C LEU A 723 38.05 -34.46 -14.23
N ASN A 724 37.64 -35.00 -15.37
CA ASN A 724 38.29 -36.14 -16.02
C ASN A 724 39.65 -35.79 -16.64
N MET A 725 39.83 -34.58 -17.18
CA MET A 725 41.14 -34.07 -17.62
C MET A 725 42.07 -33.83 -16.44
N ARG A 726 41.57 -33.31 -15.30
CA ARG A 726 42.34 -33.23 -14.06
C ARG A 726 42.73 -34.60 -13.52
N ARG A 727 41.83 -35.60 -13.54
CA ARG A 727 42.14 -36.99 -13.16
C ARG A 727 43.13 -37.66 -14.12
N ALA A 728 43.01 -37.45 -15.42
CA ALA A 728 43.94 -37.97 -16.42
C ALA A 728 45.33 -37.29 -16.35
N ALA A 729 45.38 -35.99 -16.04
CA ALA A 729 46.62 -35.27 -15.76
C ALA A 729 47.29 -35.77 -14.46
N PHE A 730 46.49 -36.09 -13.42
CA PHE A 730 46.99 -36.68 -12.17
C PHE A 730 47.50 -38.12 -12.38
N HIS A 731 46.84 -38.91 -13.23
CA HIS A 731 47.29 -40.27 -13.56
C HIS A 731 48.52 -40.32 -14.48
N ARG A 732 48.72 -39.31 -15.34
CA ARG A 732 49.98 -39.17 -16.11
C ARG A 732 51.15 -38.71 -15.25
N GLN A 733 50.91 -37.94 -14.19
CA GLN A 733 51.96 -37.52 -13.25
C GLN A 733 52.44 -38.63 -12.30
N THR A 734 51.68 -39.71 -12.12
CA THR A 734 52.08 -40.84 -11.24
C THR A 734 52.81 -41.97 -11.97
N HIS A 735 52.99 -41.89 -13.30
CA HIS A 735 53.64 -42.90 -14.12
C HIS A 735 54.76 -42.37 -15.02
N ASP A 736 55.59 -41.45 -14.52
CA ASP A 736 56.84 -41.09 -15.19
C ASP A 736 58.00 -40.95 -14.19
N PRO A 737 58.91 -41.94 -14.07
CA PRO A 737 60.09 -41.85 -13.23
C PRO A 737 61.25 -41.26 -14.04
N GLY A 738 61.31 -39.93 -14.16
CA GLY A 738 62.50 -39.31 -14.76
C GLY A 738 62.43 -37.81 -15.03
N GLY A 739 63.20 -37.03 -14.26
CA GLY A 739 64.00 -35.94 -14.83
C GLY A 739 63.45 -34.50 -14.80
N SER A 740 64.03 -33.73 -13.87
CA SER A 740 64.43 -32.31 -13.95
C SER A 740 63.39 -31.16 -14.08
N ASN A 741 63.31 -30.39 -12.99
CA ASN A 741 63.26 -28.92 -12.85
C ASN A 741 62.78 -28.04 -14.03
N ALA A 742 61.63 -27.36 -13.86
CA ALA A 742 61.41 -25.88 -13.95
C ALA A 742 59.91 -25.54 -13.65
N PRO A 743 59.49 -24.29 -13.37
CA PRO A 743 58.61 -23.95 -12.24
C PRO A 743 57.11 -23.88 -12.54
N MET A 744 56.31 -24.05 -11.49
CA MET A 744 54.87 -23.75 -11.42
C MET A 744 54.58 -22.31 -11.87
N VAL A 745 53.87 -22.16 -12.99
CA VAL A 745 53.06 -20.98 -13.26
C VAL A 745 51.64 -21.31 -12.84
N LEU A 746 51.26 -20.83 -11.66
CA LEU A 746 49.89 -20.75 -11.18
C LEU A 746 49.16 -19.68 -12.01
N LEU A 747 48.34 -20.08 -12.97
CA LEU A 747 47.35 -19.22 -13.61
C LEU A 747 46.15 -19.07 -12.66
N ARG A 748 45.92 -17.82 -12.22
CA ARG A 748 44.73 -17.35 -11.53
C ARG A 748 43.52 -17.33 -12.44
#